data_AF-A0A5C5UWL1-F1
#
_entry.id   AF-A0A5C5UWL1-F1
#
_cell.length_a   1.000
_cell.length_b   1.000
_cell.length_c   1.000
_cell.angle_alpha   90.00
_cell.angle_beta   90.00
_cell.angle_gamma   90.00
#
_symmetry.space_group_name_H-M   'P 1'
#
loop_
_entity.id
_entity.type
_entity.pdbx_description
1 polymer ?
#
loop_
_entity_poly.entity_id
_entity_poly.type
_entity_poly.pdbx_seq_one_letter_code
_entity_poly.pdbx_strand_id
1 'polypeptide(L)'
;MLRTKSLPVLLAAALAAACSAPASAQIDNLELLVDELTATNENAIAAFGYNPTDDTMFISSFGAGGALRKVSNVSTAPTSEIYVTETELQLYYRDGDPDRSVLSPLQSAIQLNPLPIIDGENTIPAYSMAIINDNGRTREPGSNTTDPAATKRFYQYNLEPVDFMNGEDGRDVFTTLATLADMQAAVGEISTSSNQGRQGAWSGDGQFLYFADSSTSFGGVWKLNPISGAIEQLLAGARDTNIEPAVLTSEGVDTVFISGADEVNDGGIDSFTYDGVTVGPRTTHVSAAALQDFLELSGDDVADVRSMTADGDGNLYFNSTDSSPNRRGIFRLDPEGRLAKVVGYAERDLFFTGQLDSSPNPNSNTLRMQTRTVTHPTAGEVTQVMYAESSPVNSVAGAYAFEPGDFDRDGDLDSDDLGMLATALTTRGVEIIDDGDYRFDMNANAVVDWKDVKILQQFAEFPTGDANLDGALDFTDLDILNANYHLAAADADKTWLTGDIASFVAGYPAAAFDANAVNLADLVEFAGEWVDTLAQAISEEDLTTRYTGGFLDDALVAFGFAPSSLLGDYNGDSIVDAADYTVWRDSLGAEGDSLAADGYADGVIDGLDYQLWRNQFGATAVVSAGAAAPEPASLALAGAVAVAAAASRRPCREDLC
;
A
#
# COMPACT_ATOMS: atom_id res chain seq x y z
N MET A 1 13.99 66.73 28.96
CA MET A 1 12.79 66.21 29.65
C MET A 1 11.57 66.51 28.81
N LEU A 2 11.16 65.59 27.93
CA LEU A 2 9.79 65.54 27.42
C LEU A 2 9.49 64.07 27.19
N ARG A 3 8.68 63.51 28.10
CA ARG A 3 8.21 62.13 28.08
C ARG A 3 7.09 62.02 27.05
N THR A 4 7.27 61.10 26.11
CA THR A 4 6.24 60.51 25.27
C THR A 4 5.25 59.72 26.14
N LYS A 5 3.95 59.98 25.93
CA LYS A 5 2.86 59.09 26.32
C LYS A 5 2.13 58.72 25.04
N SER A 6 2.20 57.45 24.67
CA SER A 6 1.49 56.84 23.56
C SER A 6 0.33 56.03 24.12
N LEU A 7 -0.86 56.18 23.54
CA LEU A 7 -1.97 55.21 23.55
C LEU A 7 -2.94 55.62 22.42
N PRO A 8 -3.79 54.71 21.92
CA PRO A 8 -3.52 53.78 20.82
C PRO A 8 -4.28 54.18 19.54
N VAL A 9 -3.77 53.78 18.37
CA VAL A 9 -4.49 53.89 17.10
C VAL A 9 -5.00 52.50 16.72
N LEU A 10 -6.30 52.44 16.41
CA LEU A 10 -7.00 51.29 15.86
C LEU A 10 -6.25 50.71 14.66
N LEU A 11 -6.16 49.38 14.58
CA LEU A 11 -5.96 48.70 13.30
C LEU A 11 -7.15 47.79 13.05
N ALA A 12 -7.95 48.16 12.05
CA ALA A 12 -8.98 47.34 11.45
C ALA A 12 -8.45 46.81 10.12
N ALA A 13 -8.62 45.50 9.93
CA ALA A 13 -8.74 44.73 8.68
C ALA A 13 -7.92 45.14 7.43
N ALA A 14 -7.08 44.20 6.98
CA ALA A 14 -6.72 43.99 5.56
C ALA A 14 -6.58 42.47 5.38
N LEU A 15 -7.62 41.78 4.91
CA LEU A 15 -7.89 41.42 3.51
C LEU A 15 -6.71 40.74 2.81
N ALA A 16 -6.93 39.48 2.46
CA ALA A 16 -6.06 38.57 1.74
C ALA A 16 -5.42 39.21 0.50
N ALA A 17 -4.11 39.01 0.37
CA ALA A 17 -3.42 39.07 -0.92
C ALA A 17 -2.81 37.69 -1.14
N ALA A 18 -3.53 36.86 -1.88
CA ALA A 18 -2.97 35.70 -2.54
C ALA A 18 -1.83 36.19 -3.44
N CYS A 19 -0.60 35.92 -3.02
CA CYS A 19 0.55 36.04 -3.87
C CYS A 19 0.74 34.65 -4.48
N SER A 20 0.28 34.47 -5.72
CA SER A 20 0.57 33.29 -6.53
C SER A 20 2.09 33.18 -6.67
N ALA A 21 2.68 32.25 -5.92
CA ALA A 21 3.96 31.68 -6.27
C ALA A 21 3.86 31.10 -7.69
N PRO A 22 4.94 31.10 -8.48
CA PRO A 22 4.94 30.33 -9.72
C PRO A 22 4.59 28.87 -9.36
N ALA A 23 3.77 28.21 -10.17
CA ALA A 23 3.44 26.80 -10.02
C ALA A 23 4.71 25.96 -10.14
N SER A 24 5.45 25.78 -9.05
CA SER A 24 6.10 24.50 -8.80
C SER A 24 4.97 23.50 -8.60
N ALA A 25 5.09 22.32 -9.17
CA ALA A 25 4.13 21.26 -8.93
C ALA A 25 3.96 21.06 -7.43
N GLN A 26 2.74 21.30 -6.96
CA GLN A 26 2.44 21.27 -5.54
C GLN A 26 2.12 19.83 -5.20
N ILE A 27 2.78 19.28 -4.16
CA ILE A 27 2.31 18.06 -3.50
C ILE A 27 0.89 18.34 -3.00
N ASP A 28 -0.10 17.77 -3.69
CA ASP A 28 -1.52 18.09 -3.54
C ASP A 28 -2.28 17.10 -2.64
N ASN A 29 -1.65 15.98 -2.33
CA ASN A 29 -2.16 14.92 -1.46
C ASN A 29 -1.72 15.06 0.00
N LEU A 30 -1.01 16.12 0.40
CA LEU A 30 -0.55 16.32 1.78
C LEU A 30 -1.04 17.63 2.42
N GLU A 31 -1.35 17.55 3.72
CA GLU A 31 -1.70 18.67 4.57
C GLU A 31 -0.96 18.59 5.91
N LEU A 32 -0.43 19.72 6.38
CA LEU A 32 0.11 19.85 7.73
C LEU A 32 -1.04 20.18 8.69
N LEU A 33 -1.45 19.21 9.50
CA LEU A 33 -2.59 19.36 10.41
C LEU A 33 -2.20 20.00 11.74
N VAL A 34 -1.05 19.62 12.29
CA VAL A 34 -0.54 20.20 13.54
C VAL A 34 0.98 20.31 13.45
N ASP A 35 1.50 21.53 13.49
CA ASP A 35 2.94 21.81 13.48
C ASP A 35 3.66 21.37 14.77
N GLU A 36 4.99 21.34 14.74
CA GLU A 36 5.82 20.89 15.87
C GLU A 36 5.64 21.71 17.17
N LEU A 37 5.40 23.01 17.04
CA LEU A 37 5.29 23.91 18.18
C LEU A 37 3.95 23.67 18.89
N THR A 38 2.89 23.53 18.10
CA THR A 38 1.54 23.26 18.55
C THR A 38 1.42 21.84 19.07
N ALA A 39 2.01 20.86 18.37
CA ALA A 39 1.90 19.45 18.71
C ALA A 39 2.55 19.14 20.05
N THR A 40 3.81 19.53 20.23
CA THR A 40 4.64 19.05 21.35
C THR A 40 5.58 20.11 21.91
N ASN A 41 5.63 21.30 21.33
CA ASN A 41 6.65 22.32 21.60
C ASN A 41 8.06 21.75 21.34
N GLU A 42 8.27 21.27 20.10
CA GLU A 42 9.55 20.77 19.54
C GLU A 42 10.01 19.40 20.06
N ASN A 43 9.28 18.78 21.00
CA ASN A 43 9.58 17.41 21.44
C ASN A 43 9.14 16.37 20.40
N ALA A 44 9.75 15.18 20.41
CA ALA A 44 9.31 14.10 19.52
C ALA A 44 7.87 13.68 19.82
N ILE A 45 7.00 13.63 18.80
CA ILE A 45 5.64 13.10 18.97
C ILE A 45 5.72 11.62 19.37
N ALA A 46 4.93 11.26 20.38
CA ALA A 46 4.78 9.88 20.83
C ALA A 46 3.50 9.23 20.29
N ALA A 47 2.36 9.90 20.45
CA ALA A 47 1.07 9.45 19.95
C ALA A 47 0.12 10.64 19.81
N PHE A 48 -0.91 10.50 18.97
CA PHE A 48 -2.02 11.47 18.91
C PHE A 48 -3.36 10.75 18.77
N GLY A 49 -4.43 11.12 19.46
CA GLY A 49 -5.78 10.62 19.16
C GLY A 49 -6.71 11.75 18.73
N TYR A 50 -7.43 11.57 17.62
CA TYR A 50 -8.30 12.60 17.07
C TYR A 50 -9.79 12.29 17.26
N ASN A 51 -10.54 13.30 17.71
CA ASN A 51 -11.99 13.30 17.83
C ASN A 51 -12.58 14.12 16.66
N PRO A 52 -13.22 13.47 15.67
CA PRO A 52 -13.83 14.15 14.53
C PRO A 52 -15.07 14.97 14.90
N THR A 53 -15.72 14.70 16.04
CA THR A 53 -16.96 15.39 16.44
C THR A 53 -16.68 16.82 16.89
N ASP A 54 -15.58 17.03 17.60
CA ASP A 54 -15.21 18.32 18.20
C ASP A 54 -13.97 18.95 17.54
N ASP A 55 -13.46 18.35 16.44
CA ASP A 55 -12.22 18.78 15.76
C ASP A 55 -11.05 18.99 16.74
N THR A 56 -10.86 18.00 17.62
CA THR A 56 -9.86 18.03 18.70
C THR A 56 -8.94 16.82 18.65
N MET A 57 -7.67 17.03 19.02
CA MET A 57 -6.66 15.99 19.06
C MET A 57 -5.95 16.01 20.40
N PHE A 58 -5.68 14.85 20.97
CA PHE A 58 -4.86 14.70 22.17
C PHE A 58 -3.50 14.15 21.78
N ILE A 59 -2.41 14.87 22.07
CA ILE A 59 -1.06 14.53 21.65
C ILE A 59 -0.16 14.33 22.87
N SER A 60 0.61 13.25 22.87
CA SER A 60 1.72 13.01 23.81
C SER A 60 3.06 13.14 23.10
N SER A 61 4.11 13.43 23.87
CA SER A 61 5.48 13.53 23.36
C SER A 61 6.46 12.65 24.13
N PHE A 62 7.51 12.20 23.47
CA PHE A 62 8.65 11.53 24.09
C PHE A 62 9.63 12.54 24.71
N GLY A 63 10.46 12.05 25.63
CA GLY A 63 11.57 12.80 26.20
C GLY A 63 11.21 13.65 27.42
N ALA A 64 12.23 14.31 27.97
CA ALA A 64 12.07 15.19 29.13
C ALA A 64 11.30 16.46 28.73
N GLY A 65 10.42 16.93 29.61
CA GLY A 65 9.49 18.02 29.34
C GLY A 65 8.26 17.60 28.54
N GLY A 66 8.05 16.30 28.33
CA GLY A 66 6.89 15.80 27.61
C GLY A 66 5.56 16.06 28.33
N ALA A 67 4.49 16.23 27.58
CA ALA A 67 3.17 16.51 28.13
C ALA A 67 2.08 15.86 27.28
N LEU A 68 0.92 15.64 27.89
CA LEU A 68 -0.33 15.40 27.17
C LEU A 68 -0.97 16.76 26.90
N ARG A 69 -1.12 17.09 25.63
CA ARG A 69 -1.74 18.32 25.14
C ARG A 69 -3.08 18.01 24.50
N LYS A 70 -4.03 18.92 24.66
CA LYS A 70 -5.19 19.01 23.79
C LYS A 70 -4.90 20.06 22.72
N VAL A 71 -5.12 19.70 21.48
CA VAL A 71 -5.12 20.57 20.31
C VAL A 71 -6.56 20.72 19.85
N SER A 72 -7.03 21.96 19.71
CA SER A 72 -8.38 22.26 19.23
C SER A 72 -8.31 22.94 17.86
N ASN A 73 -9.40 22.82 17.09
CA ASN A 73 -9.54 23.39 15.75
C ASN A 73 -8.50 22.86 14.76
N VAL A 74 -8.24 21.54 14.82
CA VAL A 74 -7.20 20.85 14.03
C VAL A 74 -7.37 21.12 12.54
N SER A 75 -8.60 21.16 12.04
CA SER A 75 -8.89 21.31 10.62
C SER A 75 -8.86 22.77 10.11
N THR A 76 -8.56 23.75 10.97
CA THR A 76 -8.61 25.17 10.57
C THR A 76 -7.46 26.01 11.12
N ALA A 77 -7.33 26.09 12.45
CA ALA A 77 -6.31 26.90 13.12
C ALA A 77 -5.94 26.23 14.45
N PRO A 78 -5.09 25.20 14.41
CA PRO A 78 -4.70 24.42 15.58
C PRO A 78 -4.19 25.30 16.73
N THR A 79 -4.73 25.09 17.93
CA THR A 79 -4.23 25.71 19.16
C THR A 79 -4.07 24.66 20.24
N SER A 80 -2.95 24.66 20.95
CA SER A 80 -2.69 23.67 21.99
C SER A 80 -2.69 24.22 23.42
N GLU A 81 -3.18 23.38 24.34
CA GLU A 81 -3.12 23.58 25.78
C GLU A 81 -2.59 22.32 26.47
N ILE A 82 -1.81 22.48 27.53
CA ILE A 82 -1.28 21.35 28.31
C ILE A 82 -2.38 20.88 29.27
N TYR A 83 -2.76 19.61 29.16
CA TYR A 83 -3.71 18.95 30.07
C TYR A 83 -3.01 18.18 31.17
N VAL A 84 -1.90 17.53 30.83
CA VAL A 84 -1.10 16.78 31.81
C VAL A 84 0.37 17.02 31.54
N THR A 85 1.08 17.53 32.53
CA THR A 85 2.52 17.75 32.52
C THR A 85 3.30 16.45 32.74
N GLU A 86 4.59 16.44 32.38
CA GLU A 86 5.48 15.32 32.69
C GLU A 86 5.48 14.98 34.19
N THR A 87 5.44 16.01 35.05
CA THR A 87 5.50 15.83 36.50
C THR A 87 4.27 15.08 37.00
N GLU A 88 3.08 15.44 36.50
CA GLU A 88 1.83 14.75 36.83
C GLU A 88 1.84 13.29 36.35
N LEU A 89 2.27 13.04 35.11
CA LEU A 89 2.39 11.68 34.58
C LEU A 89 3.35 10.83 35.43
N GLN A 90 4.51 11.37 35.77
CA GLN A 90 5.47 10.63 36.59
C GLN A 90 4.98 10.40 38.03
N LEU A 91 4.12 11.26 38.59
CA LEU A 91 3.51 11.04 39.90
C LEU A 91 2.51 9.88 39.84
N TYR A 92 1.65 9.88 38.82
CA TYR A 92 0.70 8.80 38.56
C TYR A 92 1.40 7.45 38.37
N TYR A 93 2.47 7.39 37.57
CA TYR A 93 3.21 6.13 37.30
C TYR A 93 3.98 5.58 38.49
N ARG A 94 4.29 6.42 39.46
CA ARG A 94 4.86 6.00 40.74
C ARG A 94 3.80 5.48 41.71
N ASP A 95 2.51 5.47 41.35
CA ASP A 95 1.39 5.18 42.23
C ASP A 95 1.38 6.05 43.51
N GLY A 96 2.00 7.24 43.42
CA GLY A 96 2.22 8.13 44.55
C GLY A 96 3.36 7.72 45.51
N ASP A 97 4.14 6.69 45.21
CA ASP A 97 5.35 6.31 45.97
C ASP A 97 6.58 7.08 45.44
N PRO A 98 7.08 8.09 46.17
CA PRO A 98 8.20 8.91 45.72
C PRO A 98 9.52 8.13 45.62
N ASP A 99 9.63 6.95 46.25
CA ASP A 99 10.84 6.14 46.21
C ASP A 99 10.91 5.24 44.96
N ARG A 100 9.80 5.10 44.22
CA ARG A 100 9.79 4.45 42.91
C ARG A 100 10.48 5.33 41.87
N SER A 101 11.36 4.71 41.09
CA SER A 101 11.92 5.37 39.90
C SER A 101 11.12 4.95 38.66
N VAL A 102 10.86 5.92 37.80
CA VAL A 102 10.21 5.73 36.50
C VAL A 102 11.17 6.19 35.42
N LEU A 103 11.22 5.47 34.30
CA LEU A 103 11.79 6.02 33.08
C LEU A 103 10.87 7.13 32.56
N SER A 104 11.37 7.97 31.64
CA SER A 104 10.50 8.94 30.96
C SER A 104 9.26 8.23 30.40
N PRO A 105 8.06 8.78 30.62
CA PRO A 105 6.82 8.27 30.06
C PRO A 105 6.95 7.88 28.59
N LEU A 106 6.43 6.71 28.21
CA LEU A 106 6.37 6.26 26.82
C LEU A 106 4.91 5.99 26.47
N GLN A 107 4.09 7.05 26.50
CA GLN A 107 2.69 7.03 26.07
C GLN A 107 2.61 6.82 24.55
N SER A 108 2.75 5.58 24.13
CA SER A 108 2.85 5.18 22.73
C SER A 108 1.50 5.14 22.00
N ALA A 109 0.37 5.10 22.71
CA ALA A 109 -0.98 5.16 22.13
C ALA A 109 -1.90 6.10 22.91
N ILE A 110 -2.86 6.73 22.23
CA ILE A 110 -4.00 7.46 22.84
C ILE A 110 -5.28 7.11 22.09
N GLN A 111 -5.90 5.97 22.38
CA GLN A 111 -7.04 5.46 21.61
C GLN A 111 -8.37 5.98 22.14
N LEU A 112 -8.89 7.03 21.50
CA LEU A 112 -10.26 7.50 21.76
C LEU A 112 -11.26 6.43 21.35
N ASN A 113 -12.31 6.24 22.13
CA ASN A 113 -13.35 5.26 21.80
C ASN A 113 -14.23 5.78 20.65
N PRO A 114 -14.20 5.18 19.44
CA PRO A 114 -14.91 5.73 18.29
C PRO A 114 -16.42 5.50 18.36
N LEU A 115 -16.85 4.52 19.16
CA LEU A 115 -18.24 4.16 19.38
C LEU A 115 -18.58 4.18 20.87
N PRO A 116 -19.89 4.25 21.23
CA PRO A 116 -20.30 4.13 22.62
C PRO A 116 -19.94 2.75 23.21
N ILE A 117 -19.40 2.74 24.43
CA ILE A 117 -19.13 1.50 25.18
C ILE A 117 -20.33 1.21 26.08
N ILE A 118 -20.84 -0.03 26.02
CA ILE A 118 -21.99 -0.48 26.80
C ILE A 118 -21.52 -1.33 27.98
N ASP A 119 -21.76 -0.84 29.20
CA ASP A 119 -21.46 -1.54 30.45
C ASP A 119 -22.73 -1.72 31.29
N GLY A 120 -23.44 -2.83 31.05
CA GLY A 120 -24.72 -3.10 31.69
C GLY A 120 -25.77 -2.04 31.30
N GLU A 121 -26.23 -1.26 32.27
CA GLU A 121 -27.15 -0.12 32.04
C GLU A 121 -26.42 1.20 31.77
N ASN A 122 -25.09 1.24 31.93
CA ASN A 122 -24.29 2.42 31.69
C ASN A 122 -23.84 2.46 30.22
N THR A 123 -23.77 3.66 29.66
CA THR A 123 -23.22 3.90 28.33
C THR A 123 -22.19 5.01 28.43
N ILE A 124 -20.97 4.71 28.01
CA ILE A 124 -19.90 5.69 27.85
C ILE A 124 -19.99 6.22 26.41
N PRO A 125 -20.25 7.52 26.20
CA PRO A 125 -20.40 8.08 24.85
C PRO A 125 -19.16 7.91 23.97
N ALA A 126 -19.34 7.88 22.65
CA ALA A 126 -18.23 7.95 21.70
C ALA A 126 -17.37 9.21 21.95
N TYR A 127 -16.06 9.07 21.77
CA TYR A 127 -15.03 10.10 21.94
C TYR A 127 -15.02 10.81 23.30
N SER A 128 -15.53 10.15 24.35
CA SER A 128 -15.57 10.71 25.71
C SER A 128 -14.46 10.22 26.63
N MET A 129 -13.64 9.27 26.17
CA MET A 129 -12.49 8.77 26.90
C MET A 129 -11.40 8.26 25.94
N ALA A 130 -10.15 8.15 26.40
CA ALA A 130 -9.08 7.47 25.68
C ALA A 130 -8.47 6.31 26.47
N ILE A 131 -8.11 5.22 25.81
CA ILE A 131 -7.21 4.21 26.37
C ILE A 131 -5.79 4.61 26.01
N ILE A 132 -4.95 4.81 27.02
CA ILE A 132 -3.54 5.10 26.83
C ILE A 132 -2.74 3.83 27.08
N ASN A 133 -1.85 3.51 26.13
CA ASN A 133 -0.82 2.51 26.30
C ASN A 133 0.50 3.20 26.68
N ASP A 134 1.03 2.90 27.86
CA ASP A 134 2.35 3.35 28.31
C ASP A 134 3.33 2.18 28.41
N ASN A 135 4.34 2.21 27.53
CA ASN A 135 5.43 1.23 27.48
C ASN A 135 6.58 1.57 28.46
N GLY A 136 6.40 2.57 29.31
CA GLY A 136 7.34 2.97 30.35
C GLY A 136 7.62 1.84 31.35
N ARG A 137 8.83 1.87 31.94
CA ARG A 137 9.22 0.96 33.02
C ARG A 137 9.25 1.68 34.35
N THR A 138 8.47 1.16 35.29
CA THR A 138 8.51 1.55 36.70
C THR A 138 9.35 0.54 37.46
N ARG A 139 10.20 1.02 38.37
CA ARG A 139 11.11 0.20 39.14
C ARG A 139 10.74 0.21 40.62
N GLU A 140 11.03 -0.90 41.26
CA GLU A 140 10.87 -1.07 42.70
C GLU A 140 11.68 -0.02 43.50
N PRO A 141 11.20 0.42 44.68
CA PRO A 141 11.89 1.39 45.51
C PRO A 141 13.36 1.03 45.78
N GLY A 142 14.27 1.96 45.47
CA GLY A 142 15.71 1.79 45.69
C GLY A 142 16.38 0.68 44.86
N SER A 143 15.72 0.18 43.81
CA SER A 143 16.18 -0.94 42.99
C SER A 143 16.20 -0.62 41.49
N ASN A 144 16.95 -1.42 40.72
CA ASN A 144 16.91 -1.43 39.26
C ASN A 144 15.94 -2.49 38.71
N THR A 145 15.24 -3.21 39.58
CA THR A 145 14.26 -4.24 39.21
C THR A 145 12.97 -3.58 38.72
N THR A 146 12.48 -3.99 37.55
CA THR A 146 11.16 -3.61 37.02
C THR A 146 10.06 -4.15 37.95
N ASP A 147 9.13 -3.29 38.37
CA ASP A 147 7.90 -3.71 39.03
C ASP A 147 6.84 -4.04 37.97
N PRO A 148 6.46 -5.31 37.77
CA PRO A 148 5.44 -5.68 36.79
C PRO A 148 4.05 -5.16 37.14
N ALA A 149 3.72 -4.90 38.41
CA ALA A 149 2.42 -4.36 38.82
C ALA A 149 2.26 -2.86 38.48
N ALA A 150 3.32 -2.22 37.99
CA ALA A 150 3.38 -0.80 37.74
C ALA A 150 4.03 -0.42 36.40
N THR A 151 4.30 -1.41 35.55
CA THR A 151 4.98 -1.26 34.26
C THR A 151 4.06 -1.69 33.13
N LYS A 152 4.24 -1.11 31.93
CA LYS A 152 3.53 -1.52 30.71
C LYS A 152 2.01 -1.44 30.91
N ARG A 153 1.56 -0.22 31.21
CA ARG A 153 0.21 0.03 31.72
C ARG A 153 -0.72 0.39 30.57
N PHE A 154 -1.91 -0.20 30.60
CA PHE A 154 -3.08 0.36 29.98
C PHE A 154 -3.85 1.15 31.04
N TYR A 155 -4.28 2.34 30.70
CA TYR A 155 -5.14 3.12 31.58
C TYR A 155 -6.16 3.93 30.79
N GLN A 156 -7.34 4.08 31.38
CA GLN A 156 -8.35 4.99 30.90
C GLN A 156 -7.93 6.42 31.23
N TYR A 157 -8.15 7.32 30.28
CA TYR A 157 -8.05 8.76 30.42
C TYR A 157 -9.41 9.39 30.15
N ASN A 158 -9.93 10.18 31.09
CA ASN A 158 -11.23 10.82 31.00
C ASN A 158 -11.24 12.14 30.19
N LEU A 159 -10.13 12.48 29.52
CA LEU A 159 -9.96 13.67 28.67
C LEU A 159 -10.01 15.02 29.39
N GLU A 160 -9.83 15.03 30.71
CA GLU A 160 -9.78 16.26 31.51
C GLU A 160 -8.33 16.67 31.85
N PRO A 161 -8.05 17.95 32.15
CA PRO A 161 -6.78 18.38 32.72
C PRO A 161 -6.66 17.94 34.19
N VAL A 162 -5.43 17.80 34.70
CA VAL A 162 -5.20 17.58 36.14
C VAL A 162 -5.28 18.92 36.89
N ASP A 163 -6.11 19.03 37.93
CA ASP A 163 -6.23 20.23 38.76
C ASP A 163 -5.51 20.10 40.11
N PHE A 164 -4.19 20.24 40.05
CA PHE A 164 -3.34 20.22 41.25
C PHE A 164 -3.70 21.32 42.26
N MET A 165 -4.32 22.42 41.84
CA MET A 165 -4.74 23.49 42.75
C MET A 165 -5.89 23.05 43.66
N ASN A 166 -6.62 22.02 43.25
CA ASN A 166 -7.66 21.37 44.05
C ASN A 166 -7.19 20.06 44.71
N GLY A 167 -5.90 19.76 44.63
CA GLY A 167 -5.28 18.61 45.31
C GLY A 167 -5.36 17.29 44.54
N GLU A 168 -5.70 17.34 43.26
CA GLU A 168 -5.63 16.20 42.34
C GLU A 168 -4.17 15.83 42.07
N ASP A 169 -3.91 14.54 41.84
CA ASP A 169 -2.57 14.00 41.58
C ASP A 169 -2.50 13.15 40.29
N GLY A 170 -3.54 13.27 39.45
CA GLY A 170 -3.70 12.54 38.20
C GLY A 170 -4.44 11.21 38.33
N ARG A 171 -4.65 10.68 39.54
CA ARG A 171 -5.41 9.43 39.77
C ARG A 171 -6.93 9.58 39.63
N ASP A 172 -7.40 10.81 39.62
CA ASP A 172 -8.77 11.24 39.32
C ASP A 172 -9.01 11.33 37.80
N VAL A 173 -7.94 11.56 37.04
CA VAL A 173 -7.94 11.67 35.58
C VAL A 173 -7.64 10.33 34.90
N PHE A 174 -6.73 9.55 35.48
CA PHE A 174 -6.30 8.26 34.95
C PHE A 174 -6.72 7.09 35.83
N THR A 175 -7.19 6.02 35.19
CA THR A 175 -7.53 4.76 35.88
C THR A 175 -6.78 3.60 35.26
N THR A 176 -5.86 2.97 36.01
CA THR A 176 -5.12 1.78 35.56
C THR A 176 -6.09 0.63 35.29
N LEU A 177 -6.00 0.04 34.10
CA LEU A 177 -6.82 -1.08 33.64
C LEU A 177 -6.04 -2.39 33.69
N ALA A 178 -4.84 -2.42 33.10
CA ALA A 178 -4.02 -3.62 33.01
C ALA A 178 -2.54 -3.26 33.05
N THR A 179 -1.72 -4.22 33.47
CA THR A 179 -0.27 -4.05 33.68
C THR A 179 0.50 -5.24 33.11
N LEU A 180 1.84 -5.15 33.12
CA LEU A 180 2.70 -6.28 32.82
C LEU A 180 2.38 -7.50 33.70
N ALA A 181 2.07 -7.32 34.98
CA ALA A 181 1.73 -8.41 35.89
C ALA A 181 0.45 -9.14 35.45
N ASP A 182 -0.55 -8.40 34.97
CA ASP A 182 -1.79 -9.00 34.47
C ASP A 182 -1.52 -9.82 33.20
N MET A 183 -0.68 -9.31 32.29
CA MET A 183 -0.32 -10.06 31.07
C MET A 183 0.43 -11.34 31.43
N GLN A 184 1.40 -11.25 32.35
CA GLN A 184 2.13 -12.41 32.87
C GLN A 184 1.18 -13.44 33.51
N ALA A 185 0.18 -12.98 34.26
CA ALA A 185 -0.82 -13.85 34.88
C ALA A 185 -1.72 -14.53 33.84
N ALA A 186 -2.12 -13.81 32.78
CA ALA A 186 -2.97 -14.35 31.72
C ALA A 186 -2.31 -15.51 30.96
N VAL A 187 -1.00 -15.45 30.73
CA VAL A 187 -0.25 -16.51 30.03
C VAL A 187 0.48 -17.49 30.96
N GLY A 188 0.63 -17.16 32.23
CA GLY A 188 1.38 -17.96 33.20
C GLY A 188 2.90 -17.91 33.04
N GLU A 189 3.44 -16.87 32.39
CA GLU A 189 4.86 -16.71 32.07
C GLU A 189 5.41 -15.37 32.57
N ILE A 190 6.67 -15.33 33.00
CA ILE A 190 7.31 -14.10 33.45
C ILE A 190 8.11 -13.46 32.29
N SER A 191 7.97 -12.16 32.11
CA SER A 191 8.73 -11.37 31.14
C SER A 191 9.10 -10.01 31.72
N THR A 192 10.28 -9.52 31.38
CA THR A 192 10.70 -8.13 31.68
C THR A 192 10.61 -7.24 30.44
N SER A 193 10.08 -7.76 29.33
CA SER A 193 9.89 -7.03 28.08
C SER A 193 8.75 -6.01 28.18
N SER A 194 9.02 -4.83 27.63
CA SER A 194 8.08 -3.72 27.49
C SER A 194 7.76 -3.44 26.01
N ASN A 195 7.98 -4.41 25.13
CA ASN A 195 7.83 -4.25 23.68
C ASN A 195 6.38 -4.55 23.24
N GLN A 196 5.46 -3.68 23.62
CA GLN A 196 4.11 -3.65 23.04
C GLN A 196 4.09 -2.84 21.76
N GLY A 197 3.19 -3.21 20.86
CA GLY A 197 2.81 -2.41 19.70
C GLY A 197 2.41 -1.01 20.14
N ARG A 198 2.74 -0.03 19.29
CA ARG A 198 2.61 1.38 19.65
C ARG A 198 1.16 1.83 19.68
N GLN A 199 0.29 1.25 18.86
CA GLN A 199 -1.16 1.52 18.86
C GLN A 199 -1.96 0.21 18.87
N GLY A 200 -3.21 0.31 19.34
CA GLY A 200 -4.22 -0.73 19.23
C GLY A 200 -5.38 -0.30 18.33
N ALA A 201 -6.24 -1.24 17.96
CA ALA A 201 -7.45 -1.00 17.17
C ALA A 201 -8.69 -1.39 17.96
N TRP A 202 -9.74 -0.58 17.89
CA TRP A 202 -11.01 -0.93 18.49
C TRP A 202 -11.69 -2.05 17.70
N SER A 203 -12.41 -2.93 18.40
CA SER A 203 -13.36 -3.85 17.77
C SER A 203 -14.41 -3.08 16.99
N GLY A 204 -15.04 -3.70 15.98
CA GLY A 204 -16.03 -3.01 15.15
C GLY A 204 -17.26 -2.53 15.91
N ASP A 205 -17.56 -3.15 17.05
CA ASP A 205 -18.61 -2.73 17.97
C ASP A 205 -18.13 -1.74 19.05
N GLY A 206 -16.85 -1.41 19.07
CA GLY A 206 -16.19 -0.51 20.03
C GLY A 206 -16.08 -1.04 21.45
N GLN A 207 -16.39 -2.30 21.72
CA GLN A 207 -16.42 -2.85 23.09
C GLN A 207 -15.06 -3.33 23.61
N PHE A 208 -14.09 -3.55 22.72
CA PHE A 208 -12.76 -4.03 23.07
C PHE A 208 -11.66 -3.32 22.29
N LEU A 209 -10.44 -3.34 22.83
CA LEU A 209 -9.25 -2.86 22.14
C LEU A 209 -8.32 -4.04 21.85
N TYR A 210 -7.97 -4.25 20.58
CA TYR A 210 -6.91 -5.16 20.17
C TYR A 210 -5.56 -4.45 20.17
N PHE A 211 -4.50 -5.12 20.60
CA PHE A 211 -3.15 -4.59 20.52
C PHE A 211 -2.14 -5.72 20.33
N ALA A 212 -0.98 -5.38 19.78
CA ALA A 212 0.07 -6.34 19.52
C ALA A 212 1.17 -6.27 20.60
N ASP A 213 1.89 -7.37 20.81
CA ASP A 213 3.05 -7.44 21.69
C ASP A 213 4.14 -8.27 21.03
N SER A 214 5.39 -7.82 21.01
CA SER A 214 6.51 -8.52 20.34
C SER A 214 7.47 -9.20 21.33
N SER A 215 7.05 -9.42 22.57
CA SER A 215 7.86 -10.08 23.59
C SER A 215 8.03 -11.56 23.28
N THR A 216 9.20 -12.10 23.56
CA THR A 216 9.50 -13.52 23.26
C THR A 216 8.61 -14.51 24.02
N SER A 217 8.20 -14.21 25.25
CA SER A 217 7.50 -15.15 26.13
C SER A 217 5.99 -15.17 25.94
N PHE A 218 5.39 -14.08 25.46
CA PHE A 218 3.94 -13.96 25.30
C PHE A 218 3.53 -12.89 24.26
N GLY A 219 4.39 -12.67 23.28
CA GLY A 219 4.05 -11.85 22.14
C GLY A 219 2.86 -12.43 21.37
N GLY A 220 2.28 -11.61 20.52
CA GLY A 220 1.12 -11.94 19.71
C GLY A 220 0.09 -10.81 19.76
N VAL A 221 -1.18 -11.15 19.49
CA VAL A 221 -2.29 -10.21 19.51
C VAL A 221 -3.14 -10.44 20.74
N TRP A 222 -3.43 -9.36 21.44
CA TRP A 222 -4.13 -9.31 22.69
C TRP A 222 -5.40 -8.49 22.56
N LYS A 223 -6.33 -8.75 23.46
CA LYS A 223 -7.59 -8.05 23.63
C LYS A 223 -7.64 -7.46 25.03
N LEU A 224 -8.09 -6.21 25.14
CA LEU A 224 -8.34 -5.49 26.40
C LEU A 224 -9.81 -5.11 26.48
N ASN A 225 -10.45 -5.41 27.61
CA ASN A 225 -11.72 -4.79 27.98
C ASN A 225 -11.44 -3.39 28.57
N PRO A 226 -11.97 -2.32 27.96
CA PRO A 226 -11.66 -0.94 28.34
C PRO A 226 -12.26 -0.52 29.69
N ILE A 227 -13.16 -1.34 30.27
CA ILE A 227 -13.86 -1.04 31.53
C ILE A 227 -13.31 -1.88 32.67
N SER A 228 -13.28 -3.21 32.50
CA SER A 228 -12.87 -4.13 33.55
C SER A 228 -11.35 -4.31 33.63
N GLY A 229 -10.62 -3.92 32.60
CA GLY A 229 -9.19 -4.19 32.47
C GLY A 229 -8.85 -5.65 32.18
N ALA A 230 -9.85 -6.51 31.97
CA ALA A 230 -9.62 -7.89 31.59
C ALA A 230 -8.85 -7.96 30.27
N ILE A 231 -7.78 -8.76 30.25
CA ILE A 231 -6.92 -8.96 29.09
C ILE A 231 -6.83 -10.44 28.72
N GLU A 232 -6.78 -10.70 27.42
CA GLU A 232 -6.76 -12.04 26.84
C GLU A 232 -5.80 -12.06 25.64
N GLN A 233 -4.94 -13.06 25.57
CA GLN A 233 -4.11 -13.30 24.39
C GLN A 233 -4.94 -14.09 23.38
N LEU A 234 -5.27 -13.48 22.24
CA LEU A 234 -6.05 -14.12 21.18
C LEU A 234 -5.17 -14.96 20.27
N LEU A 235 -4.00 -14.43 19.91
CA LEU A 235 -3.03 -15.08 19.05
C LEU A 235 -1.66 -15.00 19.73
N ALA A 236 -0.92 -16.11 19.79
CA ALA A 236 0.45 -16.13 20.29
C ALA A 236 1.47 -16.05 19.13
N GLY A 237 2.53 -15.25 19.28
CA GLY A 237 3.58 -15.08 18.27
C GLY A 237 4.81 -14.34 18.81
N ALA A 238 6.00 -14.94 18.72
CA ALA A 238 7.19 -14.46 19.44
C ALA A 238 8.08 -13.46 18.67
N ARG A 239 7.85 -13.25 17.36
CA ARG A 239 8.69 -12.39 16.51
C ARG A 239 7.91 -11.38 15.66
N ASP A 240 6.58 -11.45 15.68
CA ASP A 240 5.78 -11.08 14.50
C ASP A 240 4.96 -9.80 14.63
N THR A 241 5.01 -9.16 15.79
CA THR A 241 3.89 -8.34 16.26
C THR A 241 4.30 -6.98 16.78
N ASN A 242 5.41 -6.42 16.28
CA ASN A 242 5.73 -5.00 16.49
C ASN A 242 4.96 -4.13 15.46
N ILE A 243 3.64 -4.25 15.50
CA ILE A 243 2.67 -3.68 14.56
C ILE A 243 1.61 -2.89 15.31
N GLU A 244 1.04 -1.87 14.67
CA GLU A 244 -0.23 -1.24 15.05
C GLU A 244 -1.33 -1.87 14.16
N PRO A 245 -2.21 -2.73 14.71
CA PRO A 245 -3.18 -3.48 13.91
C PRO A 245 -4.29 -2.58 13.37
N ALA A 246 -4.99 -3.07 12.34
CA ALA A 246 -6.25 -2.52 11.86
C ALA A 246 -7.38 -3.53 12.02
N VAL A 247 -8.63 -3.06 11.99
CA VAL A 247 -9.83 -3.90 12.10
C VAL A 247 -10.82 -3.49 11.02
N LEU A 248 -11.34 -4.48 10.30
CA LEU A 248 -12.55 -4.37 9.51
C LEU A 248 -13.58 -5.36 10.05
N THR A 249 -14.85 -4.96 10.06
CA THR A 249 -15.90 -5.76 10.69
C THR A 249 -17.01 -6.00 9.70
N SER A 250 -17.40 -7.27 9.56
CA SER A 250 -18.51 -7.69 8.71
C SER A 250 -19.41 -8.64 9.49
N GLU A 251 -20.71 -8.36 9.50
CA GLU A 251 -21.72 -9.17 10.20
C GLU A 251 -21.40 -9.47 11.68
N GLY A 252 -20.71 -8.55 12.37
CA GLY A 252 -20.32 -8.70 13.78
C GLY A 252 -19.07 -9.56 14.01
N VAL A 253 -18.35 -9.92 12.94
CA VAL A 253 -17.05 -10.59 13.01
C VAL A 253 -15.96 -9.58 12.66
N ASP A 254 -15.01 -9.42 13.56
CA ASP A 254 -13.84 -8.59 13.33
C ASP A 254 -12.79 -9.39 12.55
N THR A 255 -12.30 -8.84 11.45
CA THR A 255 -11.06 -9.25 10.80
C THR A 255 -9.96 -8.31 11.29
N VAL A 256 -8.99 -8.87 12.01
CA VAL A 256 -7.86 -8.12 12.57
C VAL A 256 -6.65 -8.33 11.66
N PHE A 257 -6.11 -7.23 11.14
CA PHE A 257 -4.95 -7.22 10.25
C PHE A 257 -3.68 -6.96 11.03
N ILE A 258 -2.63 -7.72 10.73
CA ILE A 258 -1.31 -7.64 11.34
C ILE A 258 -0.21 -7.78 10.28
N SER A 259 0.99 -7.34 10.62
CA SER A 259 2.17 -7.56 9.77
C SER A 259 2.46 -9.05 9.65
N GLY A 260 2.80 -9.51 8.45
CA GLY A 260 3.31 -10.86 8.22
C GLY A 260 4.75 -10.96 8.71
N ALA A 261 5.07 -12.00 9.48
CA ALA A 261 6.39 -12.11 10.12
C ALA A 261 6.81 -13.54 10.50
N ASP A 262 6.16 -14.54 9.91
CA ASP A 262 6.69 -15.91 9.90
C ASP A 262 7.55 -16.13 8.65
N GLU A 263 8.31 -17.23 8.60
CA GLU A 263 9.13 -17.57 7.41
C GLU A 263 8.30 -17.76 6.12
N VAL A 264 6.96 -17.80 6.20
CA VAL A 264 6.06 -18.04 5.07
C VAL A 264 5.58 -16.72 4.47
N ASN A 265 5.32 -15.70 5.29
CA ASN A 265 4.77 -14.41 4.87
C ASN A 265 5.53 -13.19 5.47
N ASP A 266 6.83 -13.31 5.70
CA ASP A 266 7.67 -12.21 6.21
C ASP A 266 7.63 -10.99 5.28
N GLY A 267 7.08 -9.88 5.77
CA GLY A 267 6.84 -8.65 5.01
C GLY A 267 5.56 -8.63 4.18
N GLY A 268 4.67 -9.60 4.37
CA GLY A 268 3.29 -9.56 3.91
C GLY A 268 2.34 -8.87 4.90
N ILE A 269 1.04 -9.05 4.69
CA ILE A 269 -0.02 -8.74 5.67
C ILE A 269 -0.75 -10.05 5.98
N ASP A 270 -0.91 -10.36 7.26
CA ASP A 270 -1.73 -11.45 7.73
C ASP A 270 -3.02 -10.93 8.36
N SER A 271 -4.00 -11.81 8.47
CA SER A 271 -5.25 -11.55 9.16
C SER A 271 -5.69 -12.74 10.00
N PHE A 272 -6.55 -12.49 10.99
CA PHE A 272 -7.35 -13.53 11.62
C PHE A 272 -8.72 -12.94 11.99
N THR A 273 -9.72 -13.79 12.19
CA THR A 273 -11.06 -13.36 12.58
C THR A 273 -11.34 -13.56 14.06
N TYR A 274 -12.22 -12.74 14.63
CA TYR A 274 -12.74 -12.92 15.98
C TYR A 274 -14.21 -12.51 16.04
N ASP A 275 -15.07 -13.43 16.47
CA ASP A 275 -16.52 -13.24 16.57
C ASP A 275 -17.00 -12.84 17.99
N GLY A 276 -16.06 -12.45 18.86
CA GLY A 276 -16.32 -12.20 20.27
C GLY A 276 -16.14 -13.43 21.17
N VAL A 277 -15.99 -14.62 20.60
CA VAL A 277 -15.86 -15.90 21.32
C VAL A 277 -14.73 -16.78 20.77
N THR A 278 -14.64 -16.90 19.45
CA THR A 278 -13.76 -17.82 18.73
C THR A 278 -12.74 -17.02 17.93
N VAL A 279 -11.47 -17.39 18.08
CA VAL A 279 -10.38 -16.88 17.24
C VAL A 279 -10.25 -17.78 16.02
N GLY A 280 -10.38 -17.21 14.83
CA GLY A 280 -10.12 -17.88 13.56
C GLY A 280 -8.61 -18.14 13.35
N PRO A 281 -8.24 -18.95 12.35
CA PRO A 281 -6.84 -19.16 12.04
C PRO A 281 -6.19 -17.87 11.52
N ARG A 282 -4.88 -17.72 11.76
CA ARG A 282 -4.05 -16.75 11.04
C ARG A 282 -3.96 -17.17 9.58
N THR A 283 -4.19 -16.23 8.67
CA THR A 283 -4.14 -16.43 7.21
C THR A 283 -3.36 -15.30 6.55
N THR A 284 -2.61 -15.62 5.50
CA THR A 284 -2.04 -14.61 4.60
C THR A 284 -3.15 -13.83 3.93
N HIS A 285 -3.18 -12.52 4.16
CA HIS A 285 -4.12 -11.60 3.53
C HIS A 285 -3.50 -10.99 2.26
N VAL A 286 -2.29 -10.46 2.38
CA VAL A 286 -1.42 -10.08 1.25
C VAL A 286 -0.10 -10.82 1.39
N SER A 287 0.34 -11.49 0.34
CA SER A 287 1.61 -12.22 0.40
C SER A 287 2.80 -11.26 0.36
N ALA A 288 3.90 -11.64 1.01
CA ALA A 288 5.17 -10.93 0.92
C ALA A 288 5.60 -10.75 -0.53
N ALA A 289 5.43 -11.78 -1.37
CA ALA A 289 5.73 -11.73 -2.80
C ALA A 289 4.85 -10.70 -3.55
N ALA A 290 3.56 -10.57 -3.21
CA ALA A 290 2.69 -9.58 -3.84
C ALA A 290 3.09 -8.15 -3.44
N LEU A 291 3.44 -7.91 -2.17
CA LEU A 291 3.95 -6.59 -1.74
C LEU A 291 5.33 -6.27 -2.32
N GLN A 292 6.22 -7.25 -2.42
CA GLN A 292 7.52 -7.10 -3.07
C GLN A 292 7.37 -6.76 -4.55
N ASP A 293 6.48 -7.45 -5.27
CA ASP A 293 6.20 -7.14 -6.66
C ASP A 293 5.60 -5.73 -6.83
N PHE A 294 4.63 -5.36 -5.99
CA PHE A 294 4.01 -4.04 -6.04
C PHE A 294 5.05 -2.92 -5.81
N LEU A 295 5.86 -3.02 -4.76
CA LEU A 295 6.91 -2.05 -4.40
C LEU A 295 8.21 -2.18 -5.24
N GLU A 296 8.25 -3.15 -6.16
CA GLU A 296 9.44 -3.56 -6.92
C GLU A 296 10.69 -3.79 -6.04
N LEU A 297 10.51 -4.44 -4.90
CA LEU A 297 11.60 -4.85 -4.02
C LEU A 297 12.51 -5.88 -4.69
N SER A 298 13.81 -5.81 -4.41
CA SER A 298 14.83 -6.63 -5.08
C SER A 298 15.59 -7.53 -4.12
N GLY A 299 15.99 -8.71 -4.57
CA GLY A 299 16.78 -9.63 -3.75
C GLY A 299 15.99 -10.16 -2.55
N ASP A 300 16.55 -10.02 -1.35
CA ASP A 300 15.94 -10.48 -0.10
C ASP A 300 15.18 -9.36 0.64
N ASP A 301 14.97 -8.19 -0.01
CA ASP A 301 14.27 -7.05 0.59
C ASP A 301 12.78 -7.37 0.79
N VAL A 302 12.24 -7.14 2.00
CA VAL A 302 10.83 -7.38 2.36
C VAL A 302 10.20 -6.07 2.83
N ALA A 303 8.90 -5.90 2.57
CA ALA A 303 8.19 -4.73 3.07
C ALA A 303 8.11 -4.77 4.60
N ASP A 304 8.29 -3.62 5.26
CA ASP A 304 8.20 -3.53 6.72
C ASP A 304 6.92 -2.78 7.11
N VAL A 305 5.82 -3.53 7.26
CA VAL A 305 4.52 -2.97 7.66
C VAL A 305 4.47 -2.77 9.16
N ARG A 306 4.34 -1.51 9.61
CA ARG A 306 4.45 -1.10 11.02
C ARG A 306 3.17 -0.56 11.63
N SER A 307 2.37 0.13 10.84
CA SER A 307 1.18 0.85 11.27
C SER A 307 0.09 0.64 10.24
N MET A 308 -1.12 0.33 10.70
CA MET A 308 -2.28 0.16 9.85
C MET A 308 -3.51 0.84 10.43
N THR A 309 -4.41 1.24 9.55
CA THR A 309 -5.75 1.72 9.90
C THR A 309 -6.72 1.34 8.78
N ALA A 310 -8.01 1.44 9.02
CA ALA A 310 -9.02 1.17 8.01
C ALA A 310 -10.08 2.27 8.00
N ASP A 311 -10.77 2.44 6.87
CA ASP A 311 -11.93 3.33 6.77
C ASP A 311 -13.25 2.56 6.77
N GLY A 312 -14.36 3.30 6.65
CA GLY A 312 -15.71 2.73 6.62
C GLY A 312 -16.06 2.03 5.30
N ASP A 313 -15.30 2.27 4.24
CA ASP A 313 -15.52 1.69 2.91
C ASP A 313 -14.81 0.35 2.73
N GLY A 314 -14.01 -0.06 3.72
CA GLY A 314 -13.30 -1.33 3.74
C GLY A 314 -11.87 -1.24 3.23
N ASN A 315 -11.35 -0.04 2.99
CA ASN A 315 -9.96 0.15 2.62
C ASN A 315 -9.07 -0.05 3.85
N LEU A 316 -7.98 -0.78 3.65
CA LEU A 316 -6.88 -0.88 4.60
C LEU A 316 -5.77 0.07 4.16
N TYR A 317 -5.36 0.95 5.07
CA TYR A 317 -4.22 1.83 4.88
C TYR A 317 -3.07 1.36 5.75
N PHE A 318 -1.88 1.29 5.18
CA PHE A 318 -0.70 0.81 5.87
C PHE A 318 0.55 1.56 5.44
N ASN A 319 1.54 1.64 6.33
CA ASN A 319 2.84 2.15 5.95
C ASN A 319 3.79 1.02 5.55
N SER A 320 4.75 1.33 4.67
CA SER A 320 5.97 0.54 4.50
C SER A 320 7.16 1.35 4.99
N THR A 321 7.97 0.77 5.88
CA THR A 321 9.14 1.43 6.47
C THR A 321 10.47 0.83 5.98
N ASP A 322 10.47 0.33 4.74
CA ASP A 322 11.59 -0.37 4.09
C ASP A 322 12.96 0.36 4.18
N SER A 323 14.04 -0.40 4.03
CA SER A 323 15.41 0.14 4.05
C SER A 323 15.70 1.12 2.91
N SER A 324 15.07 0.97 1.74
CA SER A 324 15.14 1.93 0.64
C SER A 324 14.22 3.12 0.91
N PRO A 325 14.72 4.37 0.88
CA PRO A 325 13.88 5.55 1.05
C PRO A 325 12.80 5.66 -0.03
N ASN A 326 13.12 5.28 -1.27
CA ASN A 326 12.23 5.34 -2.44
C ASN A 326 11.17 4.24 -2.44
N ARG A 327 10.89 3.56 -1.32
CA ARG A 327 9.84 2.52 -1.22
C ARG A 327 9.08 2.63 0.10
N ARG A 328 9.25 3.76 0.78
CA ARG A 328 8.55 4.10 2.01
C ARG A 328 7.37 4.99 1.65
N GLY A 329 6.27 4.80 2.35
CA GLY A 329 5.05 5.53 2.06
C GLY A 329 3.88 5.02 2.86
N ILE A 330 2.73 5.60 2.57
CA ILE A 330 1.42 5.11 2.97
C ILE A 330 0.76 4.56 1.71
N PHE A 331 0.22 3.36 1.83
CA PHE A 331 -0.40 2.60 0.75
C PHE A 331 -1.82 2.23 1.15
N ARG A 332 -2.65 2.00 0.13
CA ARG A 332 -4.02 1.53 0.24
C ARG A 332 -4.08 0.11 -0.32
N LEU A 333 -4.76 -0.76 0.41
CA LEU A 333 -5.32 -2.01 -0.10
C LEU A 333 -6.84 -1.85 -0.05
N ASP A 334 -7.49 -1.93 -1.21
CA ASP A 334 -8.95 -1.81 -1.27
C ASP A 334 -9.66 -3.15 -1.00
N PRO A 335 -11.00 -3.16 -0.88
CA PRO A 335 -11.77 -4.39 -0.63
C PRO A 335 -11.61 -5.47 -1.72
N GLU A 336 -11.25 -5.08 -2.94
CA GLU A 336 -10.98 -5.97 -4.07
C GLU A 336 -9.58 -6.60 -4.01
N GLY A 337 -8.72 -6.14 -3.09
CA GLY A 337 -7.35 -6.62 -2.91
C GLY A 337 -6.33 -5.94 -3.82
N ARG A 338 -6.68 -4.78 -4.41
CA ARG A 338 -5.80 -3.98 -5.26
C ARG A 338 -4.97 -3.03 -4.43
N LEU A 339 -3.71 -2.85 -4.81
CA LEU A 339 -2.74 -2.00 -4.11
C LEU A 339 -2.51 -0.70 -4.88
N ALA A 340 -2.44 0.41 -4.14
CA ALA A 340 -2.07 1.71 -4.68
C ALA A 340 -1.34 2.57 -3.63
N LYS A 341 -0.46 3.45 -4.09
CA LYS A 341 0.15 4.49 -3.25
C LYS A 341 -0.89 5.55 -2.87
N VAL A 342 -0.91 5.92 -1.59
CA VAL A 342 -1.55 7.15 -1.12
C VAL A 342 -0.55 8.31 -1.12
N VAL A 343 0.61 8.10 -0.50
CA VAL A 343 1.73 9.05 -0.55
C VAL A 343 3.08 8.34 -0.37
N GLY A 344 4.07 8.73 -1.18
CA GLY A 344 5.44 8.23 -1.14
C GLY A 344 6.38 9.06 -0.25
N TYR A 345 7.60 8.55 -0.04
CA TYR A 345 8.65 9.26 0.69
C TYR A 345 9.05 10.55 0.01
N ALA A 346 9.23 10.54 -1.32
CA ALA A 346 9.68 11.71 -2.08
C ALA A 346 8.66 12.87 -1.96
N GLU A 347 7.37 12.57 -2.07
CA GLU A 347 6.29 13.55 -1.87
C GLU A 347 6.33 14.15 -0.46
N ARG A 348 6.53 13.32 0.56
CA ARG A 348 6.68 13.77 1.96
C ARG A 348 7.95 14.62 2.15
N ASP A 349 9.08 14.18 1.61
CA ASP A 349 10.37 14.88 1.70
C ASP A 349 10.29 16.27 1.07
N LEU A 350 9.71 16.37 -0.13
CA LEU A 350 9.42 17.63 -0.81
C LEU A 350 8.47 18.52 -0.01
N PHE A 351 7.35 17.97 0.47
CA PHE A 351 6.36 18.71 1.24
C PHE A 351 6.97 19.30 2.51
N PHE A 352 7.60 18.48 3.36
CA PHE A 352 8.16 18.98 4.61
C PHE A 352 9.37 19.87 4.42
N THR A 353 10.19 19.64 3.38
CA THR A 353 11.30 20.55 3.05
C THR A 353 10.79 21.93 2.64
N GLY A 354 9.63 21.99 1.97
CA GLY A 354 8.96 23.24 1.64
C GLY A 354 8.31 23.96 2.84
N GLN A 355 7.97 23.23 3.90
CA GLN A 355 7.27 23.78 5.08
C GLN A 355 8.21 24.11 6.25
N LEU A 356 9.37 23.46 6.35
CA LEU A 356 10.25 23.54 7.52
C LEU A 356 11.62 24.13 7.15
N ASP A 357 12.13 25.05 7.98
CA ASP A 357 13.45 25.69 7.81
C ASP A 357 14.64 24.73 8.10
N SER A 358 14.37 23.51 8.56
CA SER A 358 15.37 22.48 8.86
C SER A 358 15.24 21.34 7.87
N SER A 359 16.37 20.75 7.41
CA SER A 359 16.42 19.55 6.56
C SER A 359 15.55 18.44 7.18
N PRO A 360 14.28 18.32 6.78
CA PRO A 360 13.42 17.34 7.38
C PRO A 360 13.83 16.02 6.73
N ASN A 361 14.25 15.08 7.54
CA ASN A 361 14.31 13.69 7.13
C ASN A 361 12.98 13.11 7.61
N PRO A 362 11.87 13.25 6.84
CA PRO A 362 10.60 12.63 7.23
C PRO A 362 10.89 11.15 7.33
N ASN A 363 11.01 10.66 8.56
CA ASN A 363 11.56 9.34 8.75
C ASN A 363 10.55 8.30 8.28
N SER A 364 11.03 7.08 8.05
CA SER A 364 10.18 5.97 7.61
C SER A 364 9.08 5.64 8.60
N ASN A 365 9.21 6.04 9.86
CA ASN A 365 8.37 5.59 10.94
C ASN A 365 7.19 6.55 11.12
N THR A 366 6.25 6.50 10.18
CA THR A 366 4.92 7.09 10.35
C THR A 366 4.25 6.37 11.51
N LEU A 367 4.33 7.00 12.69
CA LEU A 367 3.73 6.46 13.90
C LEU A 367 2.26 6.81 13.88
N ARG A 368 1.41 5.89 14.33
CA ARG A 368 -0.02 6.10 14.45
C ARG A 368 -0.71 6.48 13.14
N MET A 369 -1.63 5.64 12.68
CA MET A 369 -2.54 6.01 11.60
C MET A 369 -3.98 6.10 12.11
N GLN A 370 -4.70 7.11 11.66
CA GLN A 370 -6.13 7.27 11.92
C GLN A 370 -6.80 7.92 10.69
N THR A 371 -7.90 7.35 10.22
CA THR A 371 -8.68 7.90 9.11
C THR A 371 -9.70 8.94 9.59
N ARG A 372 -10.04 9.88 8.70
CA ARG A 372 -11.23 10.73 8.80
C ARG A 372 -11.75 11.03 7.40
N THR A 373 -13.03 11.32 7.28
CA THR A 373 -13.61 11.84 6.03
C THR A 373 -13.54 13.37 6.04
N VAL A 374 -13.11 13.97 4.93
CA VAL A 374 -13.03 15.42 4.74
C VAL A 374 -13.57 15.82 3.37
N THR A 375 -14.10 17.04 3.24
CA THR A 375 -14.48 17.60 1.94
C THR A 375 -13.27 18.30 1.30
N HIS A 376 -12.73 17.72 0.24
CA HIS A 376 -11.73 18.33 -0.63
C HIS A 376 -12.39 19.27 -1.66
N PRO A 377 -11.78 20.42 -2.02
CA PRO A 377 -12.40 21.39 -2.92
C PRO A 377 -12.71 20.90 -4.33
N THR A 378 -11.97 19.91 -4.84
CA THR A 378 -12.12 19.36 -6.20
C THR A 378 -12.69 17.94 -6.15
N ALA A 379 -12.01 17.03 -5.44
CA ALA A 379 -12.39 15.61 -5.35
C ALA A 379 -13.62 15.30 -4.48
N GLY A 380 -14.26 16.30 -3.86
CA GLY A 380 -15.42 16.07 -2.99
C GLY A 380 -15.06 15.36 -1.68
N GLU A 381 -15.89 14.41 -1.24
CA GLU A 381 -15.62 13.69 0.01
C GLU A 381 -14.50 12.66 -0.18
N VAL A 382 -13.43 12.78 0.61
CA VAL A 382 -12.25 11.92 0.52
C VAL A 382 -11.83 11.44 1.90
N THR A 383 -11.29 10.23 1.98
CA THR A 383 -10.60 9.75 3.18
C THR A 383 -9.26 10.48 3.33
N GLN A 384 -9.03 11.12 4.47
CA GLN A 384 -7.72 11.62 4.86
C GLN A 384 -7.12 10.71 5.93
N VAL A 385 -5.95 10.15 5.62
CA VAL A 385 -5.17 9.33 6.53
C VAL A 385 -4.27 10.26 7.35
N MET A 386 -4.62 10.46 8.63
CA MET A 386 -3.80 11.22 9.56
C MET A 386 -2.68 10.33 10.10
N TYR A 387 -1.47 10.89 10.20
CA TYR A 387 -0.32 10.18 10.74
C TYR A 387 0.68 11.12 11.42
N ALA A 388 1.45 10.59 12.37
CA ALA A 388 2.50 11.35 13.03
C ALA A 388 3.82 11.19 12.29
N GLU A 389 4.38 12.33 11.91
CA GLU A 389 5.76 12.44 11.49
C GLU A 389 6.64 12.56 12.73
N SER A 390 7.48 11.57 12.97
CA SER A 390 8.34 11.57 14.15
C SER A 390 9.60 12.43 13.92
N SER A 391 10.51 12.45 14.90
CA SER A 391 11.67 13.36 14.90
C SER A 391 12.55 13.19 13.64
N PRO A 392 12.94 14.29 12.97
CA PRO A 392 12.91 15.69 13.42
C PRO A 392 11.66 16.50 13.09
N VAL A 393 10.68 15.96 12.35
CA VAL A 393 9.52 16.74 11.87
C VAL A 393 8.51 17.03 12.99
N ASN A 394 8.31 16.07 13.90
CA ASN A 394 7.50 16.23 15.12
C ASN A 394 6.09 16.83 14.90
N SER A 395 5.45 16.49 13.78
CA SER A 395 4.17 17.09 13.37
C SER A 395 3.12 16.01 13.08
N VAL A 396 1.85 16.39 13.05
CA VAL A 396 0.77 15.53 12.55
C VAL A 396 0.38 16.02 11.16
N ALA A 397 0.39 15.10 10.20
CA ALA A 397 0.04 15.36 8.81
C ALA A 397 -1.16 14.53 8.39
N GLY A 398 -1.82 14.94 7.31
CA GLY A 398 -2.92 14.23 6.67
C GLY A 398 -2.57 13.98 5.21
N ALA A 399 -2.65 12.72 4.79
CA ALA A 399 -2.58 12.34 3.39
C ALA A 399 -3.98 12.12 2.83
N TYR A 400 -4.34 12.83 1.78
CA TYR A 400 -5.59 12.61 1.05
C TYR A 400 -5.47 11.31 0.24
N ALA A 401 -6.29 10.32 0.57
CA ALA A 401 -6.41 9.09 -0.18
C ALA A 401 -7.43 9.27 -1.32
N PHE A 402 -7.02 10.03 -2.33
CA PHE A 402 -7.78 10.17 -3.58
C PHE A 402 -8.00 8.82 -4.25
N GLU A 403 -8.96 8.76 -5.18
CA GLU A 403 -9.20 7.54 -5.94
C GLU A 403 -7.96 7.20 -6.79
N PRO A 404 -7.45 5.96 -6.78
CA PRO A 404 -6.29 5.59 -7.56
C PRO A 404 -6.53 5.85 -9.05
N GLY A 405 -5.69 6.71 -9.63
CA GLY A 405 -5.78 7.09 -11.04
C GLY A 405 -6.48 8.42 -11.30
N ASP A 406 -7.27 8.95 -10.36
CA ASP A 406 -7.86 10.30 -10.45
C ASP A 406 -6.74 11.33 -10.17
N PHE A 407 -6.04 11.72 -11.23
CA PHE A 407 -4.84 12.56 -11.18
C PHE A 407 -5.16 14.05 -11.28
N ASP A 408 -6.34 14.41 -11.80
CA ASP A 408 -6.81 15.79 -11.89
C ASP A 408 -7.72 16.21 -10.71
N ARG A 409 -8.09 15.23 -9.88
CA ARG A 409 -8.84 15.37 -8.61
C ARG A 409 -10.27 15.82 -8.85
N ASP A 410 -10.90 15.46 -9.96
CA ASP A 410 -12.28 15.82 -10.25
C ASP A 410 -13.32 14.81 -9.72
N GLY A 411 -12.84 13.66 -9.22
CA GLY A 411 -13.63 12.60 -8.62
C GLY A 411 -14.07 11.50 -9.59
N ASP A 412 -13.72 11.61 -10.86
CA ASP A 412 -13.91 10.58 -11.88
C ASP A 412 -12.53 10.05 -12.33
N LEU A 413 -12.47 8.79 -12.76
CA LEU A 413 -11.28 8.20 -13.40
C LEU A 413 -11.60 8.04 -14.89
N ASP A 414 -11.04 8.88 -15.74
CA ASP A 414 -11.43 8.96 -17.15
C ASP A 414 -10.26 9.18 -18.15
N SER A 415 -10.60 9.53 -19.39
CA SER A 415 -9.60 9.71 -20.45
C SER A 415 -8.67 10.90 -20.24
N ASP A 416 -9.10 11.92 -19.49
CA ASP A 416 -8.27 13.07 -19.17
C ASP A 416 -7.16 12.65 -18.19
N ASP A 417 -7.44 11.77 -17.23
CA ASP A 417 -6.44 11.14 -16.35
C ASP A 417 -5.42 10.29 -17.12
N LEU A 418 -5.92 9.44 -18.02
CA LEU A 418 -5.06 8.62 -18.89
C LEU A 418 -4.16 9.50 -19.75
N GLY A 419 -4.70 10.60 -20.29
CA GLY A 419 -3.94 11.60 -21.02
C GLY A 419 -2.85 12.26 -20.17
N MET A 420 -3.11 12.51 -18.88
CA MET A 420 -2.11 13.05 -17.95
C MET A 420 -1.01 12.03 -17.65
N LEU A 421 -1.36 10.78 -17.33
CA LEU A 421 -0.38 9.71 -17.15
C LEU A 421 0.50 9.54 -18.39
N ALA A 422 -0.10 9.56 -19.59
CA ALA A 422 0.61 9.44 -20.86
C ALA A 422 1.73 10.47 -20.99
N THR A 423 1.54 11.69 -20.49
CA THR A 423 2.57 12.75 -20.56
C THR A 423 3.72 12.57 -19.57
N ALA A 424 3.51 11.78 -18.51
CA ALA A 424 4.50 11.54 -17.46
C ALA A 424 5.27 10.22 -17.65
N LEU A 425 4.80 9.31 -18.51
CA LEU A 425 5.45 8.02 -18.74
C LEU A 425 6.88 8.18 -19.27
N THR A 426 7.78 7.48 -18.61
CA THR A 426 9.21 7.39 -18.93
C THR A 426 9.61 5.95 -19.24
N THR A 427 10.87 5.77 -19.64
CA THR A 427 11.45 4.44 -19.86
C THR A 427 11.76 3.81 -18.51
N ARG A 428 11.78 2.47 -18.45
CA ARG A 428 11.90 1.76 -17.19
C ARG A 428 13.15 2.19 -16.42
N GLY A 429 12.95 2.53 -15.15
CA GLY A 429 14.04 2.93 -14.24
C GLY A 429 14.53 4.36 -14.40
N VAL A 430 13.89 5.20 -15.22
CA VAL A 430 14.19 6.63 -15.28
C VAL A 430 13.53 7.35 -14.11
N GLU A 431 14.37 7.94 -13.25
CA GLU A 431 13.90 8.71 -12.09
C GLU A 431 13.08 9.93 -12.51
N ILE A 432 12.05 10.21 -11.73
CA ILE A 432 11.24 11.43 -11.84
C ILE A 432 12.12 12.67 -11.70
N ILE A 433 11.97 13.61 -12.64
CA ILE A 433 12.70 14.89 -12.67
C ILE A 433 11.77 16.07 -12.35
N ASP A 434 10.50 16.01 -12.78
CA ASP A 434 9.49 16.99 -12.43
C ASP A 434 8.77 16.53 -11.16
N ASP A 435 8.87 17.31 -10.08
CA ASP A 435 8.23 17.01 -8.80
C ASP A 435 6.70 16.78 -8.95
N GLY A 436 6.08 17.29 -10.02
CA GLY A 436 4.66 17.06 -10.29
C GLY A 436 4.31 15.69 -10.80
N ASP A 437 5.30 14.94 -11.27
CA ASP A 437 5.08 13.62 -11.81
C ASP A 437 5.01 12.55 -10.71
N TYR A 438 5.39 12.89 -9.47
CA TYR A 438 5.23 11.99 -8.33
C TYR A 438 3.78 11.54 -8.13
N ARG A 439 2.76 12.31 -8.55
CA ARG A 439 1.37 11.84 -8.44
C ARG A 439 1.05 10.65 -9.35
N PHE A 440 1.81 10.45 -10.44
CA PHE A 440 1.64 9.36 -11.39
C PHE A 440 2.41 8.09 -11.01
N ASP A 441 3.38 8.21 -10.09
CA ASP A 441 4.04 7.07 -9.46
C ASP A 441 3.07 6.40 -8.48
N MET A 442 2.55 5.23 -8.85
CA MET A 442 1.48 4.52 -8.15
C MET A 442 1.98 3.47 -7.15
N ASN A 443 3.28 3.17 -7.11
CA ASN A 443 3.90 2.28 -6.11
C ASN A 443 4.99 2.94 -5.25
N ALA A 444 5.18 4.24 -5.40
CA ALA A 444 6.15 5.08 -4.71
C ALA A 444 7.62 4.73 -5.00
N ASN A 445 7.94 4.11 -6.14
CA ASN A 445 9.32 3.68 -6.50
C ASN A 445 10.19 4.82 -7.08
N ALA A 446 9.64 6.03 -7.22
CA ALA A 446 10.24 7.23 -7.81
C ALA A 446 10.50 7.18 -9.33
N VAL A 447 9.79 6.30 -10.05
CA VAL A 447 9.73 6.28 -11.52
C VAL A 447 8.27 6.30 -11.95
N VAL A 448 8.01 6.73 -13.19
CA VAL A 448 6.67 6.62 -13.82
C VAL A 448 6.86 5.80 -15.09
N ASP A 449 6.58 4.51 -15.02
CA ASP A 449 6.84 3.58 -16.11
C ASP A 449 5.71 2.55 -16.30
N TRP A 450 6.00 1.45 -16.99
CA TRP A 450 5.03 0.38 -17.26
C TRP A 450 4.37 -0.16 -15.98
N LYS A 451 5.05 -0.15 -14.83
CA LYS A 451 4.51 -0.69 -13.57
C LYS A 451 3.33 0.15 -13.10
N ASP A 452 3.41 1.46 -13.26
CA ASP A 452 2.33 2.39 -12.92
C ASP A 452 1.12 2.20 -13.82
N VAL A 453 1.34 1.97 -15.12
CA VAL A 453 0.27 1.59 -16.05
C VAL A 453 -0.43 0.31 -15.58
N LYS A 454 0.33 -0.71 -15.17
CA LYS A 454 -0.24 -1.98 -14.67
C LYS A 454 -1.00 -1.82 -13.36
N ILE A 455 -0.56 -0.93 -12.48
CA ILE A 455 -1.32 -0.60 -11.28
C ILE A 455 -2.61 0.08 -11.68
N LEU A 456 -2.56 1.06 -12.59
CA LEU A 456 -3.75 1.76 -13.08
C LEU A 456 -4.75 0.84 -13.78
N GLN A 457 -4.30 -0.16 -14.54
CA GLN A 457 -5.18 -1.17 -15.17
C GLN A 457 -6.02 -1.97 -14.18
N GLN A 458 -5.66 -1.99 -12.89
CA GLN A 458 -6.50 -2.59 -11.86
C GLN A 458 -7.69 -1.70 -11.51
N PHE A 459 -7.64 -0.40 -11.80
CA PHE A 459 -8.63 0.62 -11.45
C PHE A 459 -9.39 1.18 -12.66
N ALA A 460 -8.72 1.33 -13.81
CA ALA A 460 -9.30 1.80 -15.07
C ALA A 460 -9.51 0.65 -16.07
N GLU A 461 -10.57 0.76 -16.87
CA GLU A 461 -10.87 -0.20 -17.93
C GLU A 461 -10.12 0.14 -19.22
N PHE A 462 -8.89 -0.36 -19.37
CA PHE A 462 -8.21 -0.40 -20.67
C PHE A 462 -7.34 -1.67 -20.80
N PRO A 463 -7.33 -2.31 -21.98
CA PRO A 463 -6.68 -3.60 -22.18
C PRO A 463 -5.16 -3.52 -22.20
N THR A 464 -4.50 -4.63 -21.90
CA THR A 464 -3.04 -4.73 -22.08
C THR A 464 -2.68 -4.58 -23.56
N GLY A 465 -1.75 -3.67 -23.85
CA GLY A 465 -1.35 -3.40 -25.23
C GLY A 465 -2.06 -2.22 -25.89
N ASP A 466 -3.05 -1.62 -25.23
CA ASP A 466 -3.56 -0.30 -25.62
C ASP A 466 -2.44 0.74 -25.41
N ALA A 467 -1.64 0.94 -26.44
CA ALA A 467 -0.43 1.76 -26.40
C ALA A 467 -0.76 3.24 -26.56
N ASN A 468 -1.94 3.58 -27.08
CA ASN A 468 -2.38 4.96 -27.22
C ASN A 468 -3.32 5.43 -26.07
N LEU A 469 -3.73 4.51 -25.19
CA LEU A 469 -4.61 4.72 -24.05
C LEU A 469 -5.99 5.29 -24.45
N ASP A 470 -6.54 4.86 -25.58
CA ASP A 470 -7.86 5.28 -26.08
C ASP A 470 -9.02 4.34 -25.64
N GLY A 471 -8.70 3.28 -24.90
CA GLY A 471 -9.63 2.30 -24.34
C GLY A 471 -9.94 1.15 -25.30
N ALA A 472 -9.37 1.12 -26.50
CA ALA A 472 -9.55 0.03 -27.46
C ALA A 472 -8.21 -0.63 -27.78
N LEU A 473 -8.13 -1.96 -27.65
CA LEU A 473 -7.02 -2.71 -28.23
C LEU A 473 -7.28 -2.95 -29.71
N ASP A 474 -6.66 -2.17 -30.57
CA ASP A 474 -6.89 -2.26 -32.00
C ASP A 474 -5.62 -2.15 -32.86
N PHE A 475 -5.87 -2.11 -34.15
CA PHE A 475 -4.84 -2.10 -35.17
C PHE A 475 -3.96 -0.83 -35.13
N THR A 476 -4.42 0.25 -34.51
CA THR A 476 -3.66 1.46 -34.24
C THR A 476 -2.54 1.17 -33.23
N ASP A 477 -2.82 0.38 -32.20
CA ASP A 477 -1.81 -0.02 -31.21
C ASP A 477 -0.79 -0.98 -31.82
N LEU A 478 -1.26 -1.95 -32.61
CA LEU A 478 -0.35 -2.86 -33.30
C LEU A 478 0.56 -2.12 -34.30
N ASP A 479 0.08 -1.02 -34.89
CA ASP A 479 0.91 -0.13 -35.72
C ASP A 479 1.98 0.61 -34.90
N ILE A 480 1.70 0.96 -33.64
CA ILE A 480 2.67 1.56 -32.71
C ILE A 480 3.78 0.56 -32.41
N LEU A 481 3.43 -0.69 -32.09
CA LEU A 481 4.42 -1.76 -31.87
C LEU A 481 5.28 -1.96 -33.12
N ASN A 482 4.67 -2.08 -34.30
CA ASN A 482 5.40 -2.22 -35.57
C ASN A 482 6.36 -1.06 -35.85
N ALA A 483 5.95 0.17 -35.54
CA ALA A 483 6.79 1.35 -35.76
C ALA A 483 8.03 1.39 -34.85
N ASN A 484 8.01 0.68 -33.72
CA ASN A 484 9.08 0.66 -32.73
C ASN A 484 9.81 -0.69 -32.63
N TYR A 485 9.41 -1.68 -33.43
CA TYR A 485 9.92 -3.04 -33.39
C TYR A 485 11.42 -3.13 -33.71
N HIS A 486 12.20 -3.70 -32.79
CA HIS A 486 13.65 -3.93 -32.94
C HIS A 486 14.44 -2.71 -33.47
N LEU A 487 14.06 -1.51 -33.04
CA LEU A 487 14.91 -0.34 -33.27
C LEU A 487 16.22 -0.49 -32.48
N ALA A 488 17.36 -0.12 -33.11
CA ALA A 488 18.71 -0.41 -32.62
C ALA A 488 18.92 -0.04 -31.15
N ALA A 489 19.89 -0.66 -30.46
CA ALA A 489 20.16 -0.47 -29.02
C ALA A 489 20.39 0.98 -28.53
N ALA A 490 20.59 1.96 -29.43
CA ALA A 490 20.62 3.38 -29.09
C ALA A 490 19.21 4.03 -28.96
N ASP A 491 18.17 3.31 -29.41
CA ASP A 491 16.74 3.63 -29.35
C ASP A 491 16.00 2.70 -28.36
N ALA A 492 16.72 1.92 -27.53
CA ALA A 492 16.20 1.03 -26.48
C ALA A 492 15.68 1.80 -25.24
N ASP A 493 15.12 2.99 -25.47
CA ASP A 493 14.53 3.86 -24.48
C ASP A 493 13.03 3.97 -24.84
N LYS A 494 12.35 2.82 -24.80
CA LYS A 494 10.92 2.69 -25.11
C LYS A 494 10.08 2.78 -23.85
N THR A 495 8.89 3.34 -24.01
CA THR A 495 7.86 3.43 -22.99
C THR A 495 6.66 2.60 -23.43
N TRP A 496 5.68 2.44 -22.53
CA TRP A 496 4.38 1.85 -22.88
C TRP A 496 3.77 2.45 -24.14
N LEU A 497 3.82 3.78 -24.29
CA LEU A 497 3.25 4.49 -25.45
C LEU A 497 3.95 4.21 -26.78
N THR A 498 5.11 3.55 -26.72
CA THR A 498 5.85 3.10 -27.89
C THR A 498 5.68 1.61 -28.16
N GLY A 499 4.90 0.89 -27.35
CA GLY A 499 4.63 -0.53 -27.50
C GLY A 499 5.52 -1.45 -26.66
N ASP A 500 6.28 -0.92 -25.72
CA ASP A 500 7.01 -1.73 -24.71
C ASP A 500 6.03 -2.06 -23.57
N ILE A 501 5.37 -3.20 -23.74
CA ILE A 501 4.23 -3.62 -22.93
C ILE A 501 4.46 -4.95 -22.21
N ALA A 502 5.46 -5.76 -22.58
CA ALA A 502 5.79 -7.07 -22.01
C ALA A 502 6.82 -7.03 -20.87
N SER A 503 7.23 -5.84 -20.46
CA SER A 503 8.07 -5.60 -19.27
C SER A 503 7.53 -6.17 -17.93
N PHE A 504 6.40 -6.90 -17.96
CA PHE A 504 5.68 -7.50 -16.84
C PHE A 504 5.76 -9.02 -16.69
N VAL A 505 6.33 -9.81 -17.62
CA VAL A 505 6.28 -11.27 -17.47
C VAL A 505 6.86 -11.64 -16.10
N ALA A 506 6.08 -12.30 -15.24
CA ALA A 506 6.49 -12.54 -13.86
C ALA A 506 7.83 -13.31 -13.84
N GLY A 507 8.87 -12.67 -13.30
CA GLY A 507 10.25 -13.18 -13.32
C GLY A 507 11.13 -12.71 -14.48
N TYR A 508 10.61 -11.85 -15.37
CA TYR A 508 11.39 -11.15 -16.39
C TYR A 508 12.28 -10.11 -15.71
N PRO A 509 13.61 -10.21 -15.82
CA PRO A 509 14.50 -9.36 -15.04
C PRO A 509 14.33 -7.89 -15.42
N ALA A 510 14.22 -6.99 -14.43
CA ALA A 510 14.27 -5.54 -14.66
C ALA A 510 15.60 -5.08 -15.30
N ALA A 511 16.65 -5.90 -15.18
CA ALA A 511 17.94 -5.71 -15.83
C ALA A 511 18.10 -6.54 -17.11
N ALA A 512 17.01 -7.10 -17.64
CA ALA A 512 17.04 -7.74 -18.95
C ALA A 512 17.50 -6.69 -19.96
N PHE A 513 18.38 -7.12 -20.87
CA PHE A 513 19.00 -6.20 -21.83
C PHE A 513 17.95 -5.51 -22.71
N ASP A 514 16.82 -6.18 -22.89
CA ASP A 514 15.69 -5.83 -23.74
C ASP A 514 14.47 -5.31 -22.97
N ALA A 515 14.62 -5.03 -21.67
CA ALA A 515 13.54 -4.51 -20.81
C ALA A 515 13.02 -3.11 -21.20
N ASN A 516 13.60 -2.48 -22.23
CA ASN A 516 13.19 -1.20 -22.79
C ASN A 516 13.11 -1.24 -24.33
N ALA A 517 12.83 -2.41 -24.91
CA ALA A 517 12.78 -2.63 -26.35
C ALA A 517 11.47 -3.32 -26.76
N VAL A 518 10.91 -2.93 -27.91
CA VAL A 518 9.72 -3.59 -28.46
C VAL A 518 10.15 -4.80 -29.28
N ASN A 519 9.74 -5.99 -28.85
CA ASN A 519 10.13 -7.26 -29.42
C ASN A 519 8.99 -8.30 -29.40
N LEU A 520 9.31 -9.56 -29.70
CA LEU A 520 8.34 -10.65 -29.73
C LEU A 520 7.59 -10.83 -28.40
N ALA A 521 8.22 -10.56 -27.24
CA ALA A 521 7.55 -10.64 -25.94
C ALA A 521 6.38 -9.67 -25.88
N ASP A 522 6.57 -8.42 -26.32
CA ASP A 522 5.51 -7.41 -26.41
C ASP A 522 4.37 -7.86 -27.32
N LEU A 523 4.73 -8.41 -28.48
CA LEU A 523 3.75 -8.93 -29.43
C LEU A 523 2.95 -10.12 -28.88
N VAL A 524 3.59 -11.02 -28.12
CA VAL A 524 2.92 -12.16 -27.51
C VAL A 524 1.89 -11.67 -26.49
N GLU A 525 2.22 -10.69 -25.67
CA GLU A 525 1.29 -10.12 -24.69
C GLU A 525 0.16 -9.34 -25.36
N PHE A 526 0.49 -8.55 -26.39
CA PHE A 526 -0.50 -7.88 -27.23
C PHE A 526 -1.50 -8.87 -27.85
N ALA A 527 -0.98 -9.94 -28.48
CA ALA A 527 -1.79 -10.95 -29.15
C ALA A 527 -2.61 -11.78 -28.16
N GLY A 528 -2.05 -12.09 -26.98
CA GLY A 528 -2.75 -12.76 -25.89
C GLY A 528 -3.96 -11.94 -25.44
N GLU A 529 -3.79 -10.64 -25.21
CA GLU A 529 -4.92 -9.78 -24.84
C GLU A 529 -5.97 -9.71 -25.97
N TRP A 530 -5.53 -9.57 -27.22
CA TRP A 530 -6.41 -9.50 -28.38
C TRP A 530 -7.26 -10.77 -28.55
N VAL A 531 -6.61 -11.94 -28.55
CA VAL A 531 -7.23 -13.21 -28.91
C VAL A 531 -7.84 -13.92 -27.71
N ASP A 532 -7.13 -13.98 -26.59
CA ASP A 532 -7.53 -14.80 -25.45
C ASP A 532 -8.41 -14.03 -24.47
N THR A 533 -8.06 -12.77 -24.17
CA THR A 533 -8.84 -11.94 -23.22
C THR A 533 -10.07 -11.34 -23.90
N LEU A 534 -9.87 -10.63 -25.01
CA LEU A 534 -10.94 -9.88 -25.69
C LEU A 534 -11.69 -10.70 -26.75
N ALA A 535 -11.17 -11.88 -27.12
CA ALA A 535 -11.75 -12.75 -28.15
C ALA A 535 -12.02 -12.03 -29.48
N GLN A 536 -11.15 -11.09 -29.83
CA GLN A 536 -11.25 -10.32 -31.07
C GLN A 536 -10.83 -11.19 -32.26
N ALA A 537 -11.58 -11.11 -33.36
CA ALA A 537 -11.26 -11.86 -34.56
C ALA A 537 -10.05 -11.25 -35.27
N ILE A 538 -9.12 -12.11 -35.68
CA ILE A 538 -7.99 -11.75 -36.53
C ILE A 538 -7.69 -12.92 -37.47
N SER A 539 -7.19 -12.61 -38.67
CA SER A 539 -6.76 -13.60 -39.66
C SER A 539 -5.32 -13.36 -40.10
N GLU A 540 -4.68 -14.40 -40.62
CA GLU A 540 -3.36 -14.30 -41.26
C GLU A 540 -3.36 -13.24 -42.39
N GLU A 541 -4.48 -13.08 -43.11
CA GLU A 541 -4.60 -12.06 -44.17
C GLU A 541 -4.56 -10.64 -43.61
N ASP A 542 -5.14 -10.39 -42.43
CA ASP A 542 -5.12 -9.07 -41.80
C ASP A 542 -3.68 -8.63 -41.47
N LEU A 543 -2.84 -9.56 -41.02
CA LEU A 543 -1.43 -9.29 -40.71
C LEU A 543 -0.58 -9.17 -41.99
N THR A 544 -0.67 -10.16 -42.88
CA THR A 544 0.19 -10.25 -44.09
C THR A 544 -0.07 -9.15 -45.11
N THR A 545 -1.26 -8.52 -45.09
CA THR A 545 -1.56 -7.38 -45.96
C THR A 545 -1.09 -6.04 -45.38
N ARG A 546 -0.84 -5.97 -44.07
CA ARG A 546 -0.56 -4.73 -43.34
C ARG A 546 0.90 -4.57 -42.96
N TYR A 547 1.57 -5.68 -42.63
CA TYR A 547 2.94 -5.69 -42.13
C TYR A 547 3.88 -6.47 -43.04
N THR A 548 5.19 -6.28 -42.85
CA THR A 548 6.26 -6.95 -43.61
C THR A 548 7.51 -7.11 -42.76
N GLY A 549 8.42 -8.00 -43.13
CA GLY A 549 9.73 -8.15 -42.47
C GLY A 549 9.62 -8.86 -41.11
N GLY A 550 10.63 -8.65 -40.25
CA GLY A 550 10.72 -9.35 -38.96
C GLY A 550 9.50 -9.18 -38.07
N PHE A 551 8.90 -7.98 -38.04
CA PHE A 551 7.65 -7.75 -37.31
C PHE A 551 6.51 -8.66 -37.79
N LEU A 552 6.35 -8.86 -39.11
CA LEU A 552 5.32 -9.76 -39.63
C LEU A 552 5.59 -11.20 -39.21
N ASP A 553 6.84 -11.64 -39.30
CA ASP A 553 7.23 -13.01 -38.94
C ASP A 553 6.88 -13.30 -37.47
N ASP A 554 7.20 -12.38 -36.56
CA ASP A 554 6.91 -12.51 -35.13
C ASP A 554 5.43 -12.28 -34.77
N ALA A 555 4.73 -11.37 -35.46
CA ALA A 555 3.29 -11.20 -35.31
C ALA A 555 2.54 -12.48 -35.72
N LEU A 556 2.94 -13.14 -36.81
CA LEU A 556 2.35 -14.42 -37.21
C LEU A 556 2.57 -15.51 -36.15
N VAL A 557 3.72 -15.49 -35.47
CA VAL A 557 3.99 -16.39 -34.34
C VAL A 557 3.11 -16.04 -33.13
N ALA A 558 3.10 -14.78 -32.71
CA ALA A 558 2.34 -14.30 -31.54
C ALA A 558 0.83 -14.56 -31.67
N PHE A 559 0.25 -14.35 -32.86
CA PHE A 559 -1.15 -14.64 -33.14
C PHE A 559 -1.44 -16.11 -33.53
N GLY A 560 -0.45 -17.00 -33.49
CA GLY A 560 -0.63 -18.43 -33.69
C GLY A 560 -0.86 -18.89 -35.14
N PHE A 561 -0.51 -18.06 -36.12
CA PHE A 561 -0.56 -18.40 -37.56
C PHE A 561 0.72 -19.06 -38.08
N ALA A 562 1.84 -18.88 -37.37
CA ALA A 562 3.12 -19.52 -37.65
C ALA A 562 3.62 -20.33 -36.45
N PRO A 563 4.38 -21.43 -36.66
CA PRO A 563 5.03 -22.13 -35.57
C PRO A 563 6.08 -21.23 -34.92
N SER A 564 6.14 -21.18 -33.59
CA SER A 564 7.17 -20.41 -32.89
C SER A 564 8.56 -21.02 -33.12
N SER A 565 9.48 -20.26 -33.71
CA SER A 565 10.90 -20.45 -33.44
C SER A 565 11.16 -19.90 -32.04
N LEU A 566 11.79 -20.68 -31.18
CA LEU A 566 12.16 -20.15 -29.86
C LEU A 566 13.18 -19.03 -30.04
N LEU A 567 13.06 -17.97 -29.26
CA LEU A 567 14.15 -17.00 -29.14
C LEU A 567 15.42 -17.74 -28.72
N GLY A 568 16.50 -17.57 -29.48
CA GLY A 568 17.76 -18.28 -29.25
C GLY A 568 17.87 -19.64 -29.94
N ASP A 569 16.83 -20.15 -30.59
CA ASP A 569 16.88 -21.35 -31.47
C ASP A 569 17.38 -20.94 -32.86
N TYR A 570 18.66 -20.61 -32.92
CA TYR A 570 19.33 -20.13 -34.12
C TYR A 570 19.48 -21.20 -35.21
N ASN A 571 19.26 -22.46 -34.87
CA ASN A 571 19.30 -23.57 -35.82
C ASN A 571 17.90 -24.01 -36.31
N GLY A 572 16.84 -23.55 -35.66
CA GLY A 572 15.44 -23.74 -36.03
C GLY A 572 14.90 -25.15 -35.74
N ASP A 573 15.48 -25.87 -34.79
CA ASP A 573 15.07 -27.24 -34.42
C ASP A 573 14.09 -27.31 -33.24
N SER A 574 13.56 -26.14 -32.84
CA SER A 574 12.58 -25.96 -31.76
C SER A 574 13.13 -26.30 -30.38
N ILE A 575 14.46 -26.28 -30.21
CA ILE A 575 15.16 -26.48 -28.93
C ILE A 575 16.27 -25.42 -28.85
N VAL A 576 16.33 -24.66 -27.76
CA VAL A 576 17.47 -23.76 -27.53
C VAL A 576 18.55 -24.54 -26.78
N ASP A 577 19.58 -24.98 -27.47
CA ASP A 577 20.67 -25.75 -26.87
C ASP A 577 22.07 -25.34 -27.36
N ALA A 578 23.06 -26.22 -27.16
CA ALA A 578 24.44 -25.92 -27.50
C ALA A 578 24.68 -25.85 -29.03
N ALA A 579 23.78 -26.39 -29.85
CA ALA A 579 23.82 -26.27 -31.30
C ALA A 579 23.57 -24.83 -31.74
N ASP A 580 22.65 -24.12 -31.11
CA ASP A 580 22.37 -22.71 -31.44
C ASP A 580 23.54 -21.80 -31.12
N TYR A 581 24.22 -22.07 -30.01
CA TYR A 581 25.47 -21.36 -29.69
C TYR A 581 26.51 -21.49 -30.79
N THR A 582 26.57 -22.64 -31.48
CA THR A 582 27.51 -22.79 -32.61
C THR A 582 27.09 -21.96 -33.80
N VAL A 583 25.78 -21.82 -34.07
CA VAL A 583 25.27 -20.90 -35.10
C VAL A 583 25.70 -19.47 -34.77
N TRP A 584 25.39 -18.98 -33.57
CA TRP A 584 25.79 -17.64 -33.13
C TRP A 584 27.30 -17.40 -33.22
N ARG A 585 28.09 -18.35 -32.71
CA ARG A 585 29.54 -18.21 -32.67
C ARG A 585 30.14 -18.16 -34.07
N ASP A 586 29.60 -18.92 -35.01
CA ASP A 586 30.08 -18.99 -36.39
C ASP A 586 29.67 -17.76 -37.21
N SER A 587 28.59 -17.09 -36.83
CA SER A 587 28.09 -15.88 -37.47
C SER A 587 28.40 -14.58 -36.72
N LEU A 588 29.18 -14.63 -35.64
CA LEU A 588 29.54 -13.46 -34.83
C LEU A 588 30.20 -12.35 -35.66
N GLY A 589 29.62 -11.16 -35.62
CA GLY A 589 30.03 -9.98 -36.38
C GLY A 589 29.52 -9.96 -37.82
N ALA A 590 28.59 -10.85 -38.19
CA ALA A 590 27.85 -10.74 -39.45
C ALA A 590 26.85 -9.58 -39.37
N GLU A 591 26.70 -8.86 -40.48
CA GLU A 591 25.77 -7.74 -40.62
C GLU A 591 24.89 -7.97 -41.87
N GLY A 592 23.61 -7.61 -41.80
CA GLY A 592 22.64 -7.72 -42.90
C GLY A 592 21.28 -8.23 -42.46
N ASP A 593 20.36 -8.39 -43.41
CA ASP A 593 19.00 -8.83 -43.14
C ASP A 593 18.91 -10.36 -43.00
N SER A 594 18.00 -10.84 -42.15
CA SER A 594 17.65 -12.27 -41.99
C SER A 594 18.81 -13.18 -41.59
N LEU A 595 19.64 -12.73 -40.64
CA LEU A 595 20.71 -13.56 -40.10
C LEU A 595 20.15 -14.55 -39.07
N ALA A 596 20.50 -15.83 -39.19
CA ALA A 596 19.90 -16.90 -38.38
C ALA A 596 20.15 -16.78 -36.86
N ALA A 597 21.23 -16.09 -36.47
CA ALA A 597 21.61 -15.88 -35.08
C ALA A 597 21.52 -14.41 -34.64
N ASP A 598 20.78 -13.61 -35.40
CA ASP A 598 20.38 -12.25 -35.02
C ASP A 598 19.02 -12.37 -34.31
N GLY A 599 19.09 -12.79 -33.05
CA GLY A 599 17.90 -13.03 -32.21
C GLY A 599 17.17 -11.75 -31.84
N TYR A 600 17.82 -10.60 -32.02
CA TYR A 600 17.24 -9.27 -31.86
C TYR A 600 16.79 -8.65 -33.18
N ALA A 601 16.95 -9.33 -34.31
CA ALA A 601 16.66 -8.81 -35.64
C ALA A 601 17.18 -7.37 -35.89
N ASP A 602 18.29 -6.99 -35.26
CA ASP A 602 18.86 -5.63 -35.31
C ASP A 602 19.84 -5.44 -36.49
N GLY A 603 20.00 -6.50 -37.28
CA GLY A 603 20.85 -6.57 -38.45
C GLY A 603 22.31 -6.86 -38.13
N VAL A 604 22.68 -7.15 -36.88
CA VAL A 604 24.05 -7.43 -36.45
C VAL A 604 24.08 -8.59 -35.45
N ILE A 605 24.90 -9.61 -35.73
CA ILE A 605 25.12 -10.68 -34.75
C ILE A 605 26.24 -10.29 -33.79
N ASP A 606 25.92 -10.03 -32.52
CA ASP A 606 26.87 -9.56 -31.52
C ASP A 606 26.73 -10.20 -30.13
N GLY A 607 27.16 -9.49 -29.07
CA GLY A 607 27.09 -9.97 -27.69
C GLY A 607 25.68 -10.00 -27.10
N LEU A 608 24.71 -9.34 -27.73
CA LEU A 608 23.33 -9.28 -27.32
C LEU A 608 22.64 -10.59 -27.66
N ASP A 609 22.76 -11.08 -28.89
CA ASP A 609 22.23 -12.38 -29.33
C ASP A 609 22.75 -13.54 -28.49
N TYR A 610 24.00 -13.43 -28.06
CA TYR A 610 24.57 -14.42 -27.16
C TYR A 610 23.88 -14.46 -25.80
N GLN A 611 23.53 -13.30 -25.26
CA GLN A 611 22.82 -13.20 -23.98
C GLN A 611 21.39 -13.73 -24.12
N LEU A 612 20.72 -13.42 -25.22
CA LEU A 612 19.40 -13.96 -25.54
C LEU A 612 19.43 -15.49 -25.59
N TRP A 613 20.35 -16.08 -26.37
CA TRP A 613 20.55 -17.55 -26.38
C TRP A 613 20.79 -18.11 -24.98
N ARG A 614 21.67 -17.47 -24.20
CA ARG A 614 21.99 -17.94 -22.85
C ARG A 614 20.77 -17.93 -21.93
N ASN A 615 19.95 -16.89 -22.02
CA ASN A 615 18.74 -16.74 -21.20
C ASN A 615 17.68 -17.78 -21.58
N GLN A 616 17.65 -18.18 -22.86
CA GLN A 616 16.69 -19.14 -23.38
C GLN A 616 17.22 -20.59 -23.38
N PHE A 617 18.45 -20.84 -22.95
CA PHE A 617 19.07 -22.16 -22.98
C PHE A 617 18.24 -23.22 -22.23
N GLY A 618 17.81 -24.24 -22.95
CA GLY A 618 16.95 -25.33 -22.47
C GLY A 618 15.46 -25.14 -22.79
N ALA A 619 15.07 -24.03 -23.42
CA ALA A 619 13.71 -23.84 -23.90
C ALA A 619 13.37 -24.84 -25.02
N THR A 620 12.12 -25.29 -25.07
CA THR A 620 11.58 -26.19 -26.10
C THR A 620 10.19 -25.72 -26.52
N ALA A 621 9.91 -25.60 -27.81
CA ALA A 621 8.61 -25.16 -28.29
C ALA A 621 7.62 -26.32 -28.18
N VAL A 622 6.52 -26.12 -27.44
CA VAL A 622 5.41 -27.06 -27.44
C VAL A 622 4.54 -26.72 -28.64
N VAL A 623 4.56 -27.58 -29.66
CA VAL A 623 3.66 -27.46 -30.80
C VAL A 623 2.23 -27.68 -30.27
N SER A 624 1.46 -26.60 -30.11
CA SER A 624 0.03 -26.70 -29.85
C SER A 624 -0.61 -27.35 -31.07
N ALA A 625 -1.07 -28.59 -30.92
CA ALA A 625 -1.92 -29.21 -31.92
C ALA A 625 -3.21 -28.38 -31.99
N GLY A 626 -3.39 -27.63 -33.08
CA GLY A 626 -4.47 -26.67 -33.26
C GLY A 626 -5.79 -27.11 -32.65
N ALA A 627 -6.40 -26.18 -31.90
CA ALA A 627 -7.71 -26.37 -31.31
C ALA A 627 -8.65 -27.00 -32.34
N ALA A 628 -9.15 -28.19 -32.02
CA ALA A 628 -10.17 -28.82 -32.83
C ALA A 628 -11.35 -27.85 -32.89
N ALA A 629 -11.55 -27.23 -34.06
CA ALA A 629 -12.75 -26.45 -34.35
C ALA A 629 -13.96 -27.26 -33.89
N PRO A 630 -14.91 -26.68 -33.11
CA PRO A 630 -16.10 -27.41 -32.70
C PRO A 630 -16.79 -27.96 -33.94
N GLU A 631 -16.87 -29.29 -34.07
CA GLU A 631 -17.50 -29.88 -35.24
C GLU A 631 -18.94 -29.32 -35.35
N PRO A 632 -19.36 -28.87 -36.55
CA PRO A 632 -20.69 -28.31 -36.72
C PRO A 632 -21.74 -29.33 -36.28
N ALA A 633 -22.82 -28.84 -35.66
CA ALA A 633 -23.97 -29.56 -35.07
C ALA A 633 -24.74 -30.53 -36.03
N SER A 634 -24.13 -30.94 -37.14
CA SER A 634 -24.53 -31.96 -38.10
C SER A 634 -24.97 -33.28 -37.44
N LEU A 635 -24.26 -33.73 -36.40
CA LEU A 635 -24.62 -34.96 -35.66
C LEU A 635 -25.87 -34.76 -34.78
N ALA A 636 -26.05 -33.57 -34.20
CA ALA A 636 -27.27 -33.23 -33.48
C ALA A 636 -28.48 -33.12 -34.43
N LEU A 637 -28.30 -32.57 -35.63
CA LEU A 637 -29.32 -32.56 -36.68
C LEU A 637 -29.65 -33.98 -37.19
N ALA A 638 -28.65 -34.82 -37.41
CA ALA A 638 -28.86 -36.21 -37.82
C ALA A 638 -29.61 -37.02 -36.75
N GLY A 639 -29.30 -36.79 -35.46
CA GLY A 639 -30.02 -37.37 -34.33
C GLY A 639 -31.48 -36.91 -34.24
N ALA A 640 -31.74 -35.60 -34.41
CA ALA A 640 -33.09 -35.04 -34.36
C ALA A 640 -33.99 -35.57 -35.50
N VAL A 641 -33.44 -35.73 -36.71
CA VAL A 641 -34.16 -36.30 -37.87
C VAL A 641 -34.48 -37.79 -37.65
N ALA A 642 -33.57 -38.56 -37.05
CA ALA A 642 -33.80 -39.97 -36.75
C ALA A 642 -34.92 -40.19 -35.71
N VAL A 643 -35.00 -39.34 -34.69
CA VAL A 643 -36.06 -39.40 -33.66
C VAL A 643 -37.43 -39.01 -34.25
N ALA A 644 -37.48 -38.00 -35.11
CA ALA A 644 -38.72 -37.61 -35.80
C ALA A 644 -39.22 -38.71 -36.78
N ALA A 645 -38.31 -39.41 -37.46
CA ALA A 645 -38.65 -40.53 -38.34
C ALA A 645 -39.16 -41.76 -37.57
N ALA A 646 -38.68 -42.00 -36.34
CA ALA A 646 -39.17 -43.08 -35.48
C ALA A 646 -40.56 -42.78 -34.89
N ALA A 647 -40.84 -41.52 -34.53
CA ALA A 647 -42.12 -41.11 -33.96
C ALA A 647 -43.29 -41.08 -34.96
N SER A 648 -43.01 -40.97 -36.26
CA SER A 648 -44.02 -40.93 -37.33
C SER A 648 -44.52 -42.32 -37.77
N ARG A 649 -43.87 -43.41 -37.34
CA ARG A 649 -44.33 -44.78 -37.58
C ARG A 649 -45.24 -45.27 -36.46
N ARG A 650 -46.47 -44.76 -36.39
CA ARG A 650 -47.54 -45.42 -35.62
C ARG A 650 -48.13 -46.56 -36.47
N PRO A 651 -48.16 -47.81 -35.98
CA PRO A 651 -48.87 -48.88 -36.66
C PRO A 651 -50.39 -48.68 -36.56
N CYS A 652 -51.09 -48.83 -37.70
CA CYS A 652 -52.54 -48.97 -37.76
C CYS A 652 -52.99 -50.05 -36.79
N ARG A 653 -53.93 -49.71 -35.89
CA ARG A 653 -54.57 -50.64 -34.97
C ARG A 653 -55.79 -51.23 -35.69
N GLU A 654 -55.69 -52.50 -36.09
CA GLU A 654 -56.86 -53.34 -36.40
C GLU A 654 -57.49 -53.84 -35.08
N ASP A 655 -58.80 -54.01 -35.12
CA ASP A 655 -59.75 -54.06 -34.01
C ASP A 655 -59.78 -55.33 -33.14
N LEU A 656 -60.51 -55.22 -32.02
CA LEU A 656 -61.35 -56.22 -31.32
C LEU A 656 -60.79 -57.14 -30.21
N CYS A 657 -61.66 -57.23 -29.19
CA CYS A 657 -61.78 -58.13 -28.02
C CYS A 657 -60.93 -57.86 -26.77
#